data_AF-A0A1G7I8V7-F1
#
_entry.id   AF-A0A1G7I8V7-F1
#
_cell.length_a   1.000
_cell.length_b   1.000
_cell.length_c   1.000
_cell.angle_alpha   90.00
_cell.angle_beta   90.00
_cell.angle_gamma   90.00
#
_symmetry.space_group_name_H-M   'P 1'
#
loop_
_entity.id
_entity.type
_entity.pdbx_description
1 polymer ?
#
loop_
_entity_poly.entity_id
_entity_poly.type
_entity_poly.pdbx_seq_one_letter_code
_entity_poly.pdbx_strand_id
1 'polypeptide(L)'
;MKRLSFLLISCAVLGSMQSCKMKNTESAVSGDAASKVYVAPGKYDEFYNFVSGGFNGQVTVYGLPSGRLLKMIPVFSLNPENGYGYSEETKDMLKTTAGYVPWDDQHHLELSQTNGEHDGRWLFANANNTPRIARIDLSTFKTMEILEIPNSAGNHSSPFITENTEYVIAGTRFAVPMGNEDVPINSFKQNFKSTATFVSVDKNTGNMDIAFQIMLPGMNLDLSHAGKGPSHDWFFFSTYNTEQANTLLEVNASQKDKDFIVAVNWKKAEEYAHAGKGKRLPAGYIHNTFDEHTQNTTSTLQKEVLVLDPKDCPDMLYMIPCPKSPHGCDIDPTGEYIVGSGKLAALIPVFSFSKLQTAIQNKKFEGVYYGIPVVKYEEALYGEVKKPGLGPLHTEFDAEGNAYTSFFISSEVVKWNIKDLKVIDRSPTFYSVGHLMVPGGDTRKPYGKYLVAYNKITKDRFLPTGPELAQSAQLYSIEGDKLKLLLDFPTFGEPHYAQALPAQKIKDKSTKFYDIMQNKHPFISLGEKNAKVVRQGNRVDIYMTAIRSHLTPDNIEGVFVGDEIYFHVTNLEQDWDVPHGFAIKNNPNAELLIMPGETSTLKFVPDKQGIYPFYCTDFCSALHQEMQGYLRVSAEGSNVPLKYGTNATDTASVLTAQK
;
A
#
# COMPACT_ATOMS: atom_id res chain seq x y z
N MET A 1 9.87 -77.30 3.62
CA MET A 1 10.81 -76.74 4.61
C MET A 1 11.87 -75.91 3.91
N LYS A 2 11.83 -74.59 4.15
CA LYS A 2 12.96 -73.68 4.39
C LYS A 2 14.09 -73.62 3.34
N ARG A 3 14.11 -72.53 2.56
CA ARG A 3 15.00 -71.35 2.72
C ARG A 3 16.47 -71.67 2.42
N LEU A 4 16.92 -71.33 1.21
CA LEU A 4 18.11 -70.52 0.95
C LEU A 4 18.16 -70.16 -0.54
N SER A 5 18.85 -69.05 -0.85
CA SER A 5 19.22 -68.58 -2.20
C SER A 5 18.25 -67.59 -2.87
N PHE A 6 18.16 -66.38 -2.32
CA PHE A 6 17.97 -65.15 -3.11
C PHE A 6 18.61 -63.98 -2.35
N LEU A 7 19.88 -63.71 -2.61
CA LEU A 7 20.51 -62.41 -2.40
C LEU A 7 21.79 -62.37 -3.25
N LEU A 8 22.06 -61.22 -3.88
CA LEU A 8 23.23 -60.88 -4.73
C LEU A 8 23.07 -61.04 -6.25
N ILE A 9 21.97 -60.54 -6.83
CA ILE A 9 22.01 -59.89 -8.15
C ILE A 9 21.13 -58.64 -8.08
N SER A 10 21.65 -57.56 -7.48
CA SER A 10 21.00 -56.25 -7.48
C SER A 10 22.01 -55.11 -7.27
N CYS A 11 23.11 -55.12 -8.03
CA CYS A 11 24.14 -54.07 -8.00
C CYS A 11 24.40 -53.42 -9.37
N ALA A 12 23.46 -53.41 -10.31
CA ALA A 12 23.75 -52.90 -11.66
C ALA A 12 22.63 -52.08 -12.34
N VAL A 13 21.78 -51.37 -11.57
CA VAL A 13 20.92 -50.30 -12.13
C VAL A 13 20.70 -49.19 -11.10
N LEU A 14 21.78 -48.49 -10.72
CA LEU A 14 21.72 -47.23 -9.96
C LEU A 14 22.73 -46.27 -10.58
N GLY A 15 22.41 -45.77 -11.77
CA GLY A 15 23.33 -44.95 -12.54
C GLY A 15 22.66 -44.16 -13.66
N SER A 16 21.52 -43.51 -13.40
CA SER A 16 20.96 -42.47 -14.29
C SER A 16 19.76 -41.73 -13.69
N MET A 17 19.80 -41.37 -12.41
CA MET A 17 18.99 -40.27 -11.90
C MET A 17 19.91 -39.09 -11.63
N GLN A 18 20.17 -38.29 -12.68
CA GLN A 18 20.56 -36.90 -12.49
C GLN A 18 19.37 -36.19 -11.85
N SER A 19 19.33 -36.23 -10.52
CA SER A 19 18.57 -35.25 -9.74
C SER A 19 19.05 -33.86 -10.16
N CYS A 20 18.15 -33.04 -10.68
CA CYS A 20 18.38 -31.60 -10.86
C CYS A 20 18.63 -30.99 -9.48
N LYS A 21 19.89 -31.02 -9.01
CA LYS A 21 20.32 -30.17 -7.90
C LYS A 21 20.09 -28.73 -8.33
N MET A 22 19.18 -28.04 -7.64
CA MET A 22 19.11 -26.58 -7.69
C MET A 22 20.52 -26.05 -7.39
N LYS A 23 21.02 -25.13 -8.21
CA LYS A 23 22.34 -24.52 -8.01
C LYS A 23 22.37 -23.84 -6.64
N ASN A 24 23.36 -24.19 -5.80
CA ASN A 24 23.60 -23.51 -4.52
C ASN A 24 23.89 -22.02 -4.75
N THR A 25 23.47 -21.20 -3.78
CA THR A 25 23.62 -19.74 -3.73
C THR A 25 25.04 -19.23 -3.98
N GLU A 26 26.06 -20.02 -3.59
CA GLU A 26 27.49 -19.70 -3.82
C GLU A 26 27.83 -19.44 -5.30
N SER A 27 27.01 -19.93 -6.24
CA SER A 27 27.22 -19.72 -7.67
C SER A 27 26.44 -18.54 -8.27
N ALA A 28 25.60 -17.85 -7.50
CA ALA A 28 24.67 -16.83 -8.00
C ALA A 28 25.16 -15.38 -7.79
N VAL A 29 26.01 -15.12 -6.80
CA VAL A 29 26.51 -13.77 -6.47
C VAL A 29 27.90 -13.56 -7.09
N SER A 30 28.08 -12.52 -7.91
CA SER A 30 29.38 -12.20 -8.50
C SER A 30 30.36 -11.63 -7.46
N GLY A 31 31.66 -11.82 -7.67
CA GLY A 31 32.70 -11.36 -6.71
C GLY A 31 32.75 -9.85 -6.46
N ASP A 32 32.05 -9.04 -7.26
CA ASP A 32 31.93 -7.58 -7.13
C ASP A 32 30.55 -7.11 -6.62
N ALA A 33 29.64 -8.02 -6.24
CA ALA A 33 28.29 -7.66 -5.81
C ALA A 33 28.28 -6.76 -4.57
N ALA A 34 29.10 -7.10 -3.56
CA ALA A 34 29.17 -6.36 -2.30
C ALA A 34 29.57 -4.88 -2.50
N SER A 35 30.51 -4.60 -3.40
CA SER A 35 30.93 -3.22 -3.67
C SER A 35 29.88 -2.40 -4.42
N LYS A 36 28.98 -3.04 -5.18
CA LYS A 36 27.89 -2.37 -5.90
C LYS A 36 26.72 -1.94 -5.02
N VAL A 37 26.55 -2.60 -3.87
CA VAL A 37 25.46 -2.32 -2.92
C VAL A 37 25.95 -1.59 -1.67
N TYR A 38 27.27 -1.45 -1.53
CA TYR A 38 27.86 -0.71 -0.42
C TYR A 38 27.63 0.80 -0.58
N VAL A 39 26.90 1.37 0.38
CA VAL A 39 26.73 2.82 0.53
C VAL A 39 27.44 3.25 1.81
N ALA A 40 28.53 4.03 1.67
CA ALA A 40 29.36 4.43 2.80
C ALA A 40 28.61 5.35 3.80
N PRO A 41 29.02 5.38 5.08
CA PRO A 41 28.48 6.33 6.06
C PRO A 41 28.55 7.78 5.56
N GLY A 42 27.46 8.54 5.75
CA GLY A 42 27.33 9.90 5.24
C GLY A 42 27.05 10.01 3.73
N LYS A 43 26.85 8.89 3.03
CA LYS A 43 26.35 8.84 1.65
C LYS A 43 24.93 8.29 1.61
N TYR A 44 24.20 8.67 0.56
CA TYR A 44 22.80 8.33 0.38
C TYR A 44 22.63 7.24 -0.69
N ASP A 45 21.59 6.44 -0.52
CA ASP A 45 21.05 5.58 -1.56
C ASP A 45 20.58 6.40 -2.77
N GLU A 46 20.53 5.76 -3.92
CA GLU A 46 20.15 6.37 -5.20
C GLU A 46 18.63 6.43 -5.39
N PHE A 47 17.90 5.47 -4.83
CA PHE A 47 16.44 5.37 -4.94
C PHE A 47 15.79 5.21 -3.57
N TYR A 48 14.60 5.78 -3.42
CA TYR A 48 13.62 5.30 -2.44
C TYR A 48 12.86 4.13 -3.06
N ASN A 49 12.71 3.05 -2.32
CA ASN A 49 11.89 1.89 -2.65
C ASN A 49 10.76 1.77 -1.64
N PHE A 50 9.55 2.11 -2.05
CA PHE A 50 8.33 2.00 -1.26
C PHE A 50 7.76 0.61 -1.43
N VAL A 51 7.74 -0.15 -0.35
CA VAL A 51 7.44 -1.58 -0.35
C VAL A 51 6.17 -1.80 0.45
N SER A 52 5.27 -2.58 -0.13
CA SER A 52 4.05 -3.01 0.53
C SER A 52 4.37 -3.66 1.87
N GLY A 53 3.60 -3.36 2.90
CA GLY A 53 3.70 -4.02 4.19
C GLY A 53 2.80 -5.26 4.33
N GLY A 54 2.06 -5.63 3.27
CA GLY A 54 1.15 -6.77 3.25
C GLY A 54 0.20 -6.76 4.44
N PHE A 55 0.16 -7.87 5.18
CA PHE A 55 -0.74 -8.05 6.33
C PHE A 55 -0.42 -7.18 7.55
N ASN A 56 0.65 -6.36 7.52
CA ASN A 56 0.85 -5.35 8.56
C ASN A 56 0.07 -4.05 8.27
N GLY A 57 -0.41 -3.82 7.03
CA GLY A 57 -1.19 -2.65 6.65
C GLY A 57 -0.42 -1.32 6.61
N GLN A 58 0.91 -1.34 6.59
CA GLN A 58 1.80 -0.17 6.54
C GLN A 58 2.57 -0.13 5.23
N VAL A 59 3.38 0.93 5.03
CA VAL A 59 4.35 1.00 3.92
C VAL A 59 5.75 1.04 4.50
N THR A 60 6.63 0.18 4.01
CA THR A 60 8.05 0.20 4.38
C THR A 60 8.86 0.91 3.31
N VAL A 61 9.85 1.72 3.71
CA VAL A 61 10.69 2.49 2.80
C VAL A 61 12.12 1.98 2.91
N TYR A 62 12.64 1.43 1.83
CA TYR A 62 14.02 0.97 1.73
C TYR A 62 14.85 1.89 0.84
N GLY A 63 16.16 1.98 1.10
CA GLY A 63 17.12 2.60 0.19
C GLY A 63 17.72 1.58 -0.78
N LEU A 64 17.81 1.91 -2.07
CA LEU A 64 18.57 1.11 -3.05
C LEU A 64 19.83 1.87 -3.50
N PRO A 65 20.99 1.20 -3.62
CA PRO A 65 21.14 -0.27 -3.64
C PRO A 65 21.40 -0.94 -2.29
N SER A 66 21.44 -0.20 -1.17
CA SER A 66 21.90 -0.77 0.11
C SER A 66 20.95 -1.78 0.76
N GLY A 67 19.65 -1.75 0.41
CA GLY A 67 18.62 -2.59 1.02
C GLY A 67 18.32 -2.22 2.48
N ARG A 68 18.74 -1.03 2.93
CA ARG A 68 18.50 -0.56 4.31
C ARG A 68 17.06 -0.09 4.49
N LEU A 69 16.40 -0.53 5.55
CA LEU A 69 15.11 0.03 5.97
C LEU A 69 15.34 1.45 6.51
N LEU A 70 14.63 2.42 5.95
CA LEU A 70 14.73 3.84 6.30
C LEU A 70 13.55 4.31 7.16
N LYS A 71 12.34 3.81 6.88
CA LYS A 71 11.11 4.24 7.57
C LYS A 71 9.99 3.21 7.41
N MET A 72 9.10 3.14 8.39
CA MET A 72 7.74 2.60 8.22
C MET A 72 6.74 3.76 8.27
N ILE A 73 5.91 3.88 7.23
CA ILE A 73 4.85 4.89 7.13
C ILE A 73 3.55 4.22 7.58
N PRO A 74 2.89 4.72 8.63
CA PRO A 74 1.64 4.14 9.08
C PRO A 74 0.46 4.57 8.19
N VAL A 75 -0.38 3.61 7.81
CA VAL A 75 -1.51 3.76 6.89
C VAL A 75 -2.79 3.13 7.44
N PHE A 76 -2.94 1.81 7.38
CA PHE A 76 -4.22 1.14 7.67
C PHE A 76 -4.27 0.44 9.03
N SER A 77 -3.16 0.47 9.78
CA SER A 77 -3.03 -0.19 11.06
C SER A 77 -2.47 0.75 12.12
N LEU A 78 -2.73 0.39 13.38
CA LEU A 78 -2.16 1.05 14.54
C LEU A 78 -0.63 0.98 14.52
N ASN A 79 0.02 2.10 14.82
CA ASN A 79 1.46 2.16 14.94
C ASN A 79 1.88 2.73 16.30
N PRO A 80 2.15 1.87 17.30
CA PRO A 80 2.54 2.31 18.63
C PRO A 80 3.85 3.12 18.66
N GLU A 81 4.73 2.94 17.67
CA GLU A 81 6.03 3.63 17.59
C GLU A 81 5.89 5.16 17.59
N ASN A 82 4.83 5.70 16.95
CA ASN A 82 4.61 7.15 16.88
C ASN A 82 3.19 7.59 17.28
N GLY A 83 2.41 6.68 17.85
CA GLY A 83 1.04 6.97 18.29
C GLY A 83 0.01 7.07 17.17
N TYR A 84 0.34 6.74 15.91
CA TYR A 84 -0.64 6.79 14.81
C TYR A 84 -1.79 5.82 15.05
N GLY A 85 -3.01 6.35 14.94
CA GLY A 85 -4.26 5.66 15.21
C GLY A 85 -4.62 5.57 16.70
N TYR A 86 -3.70 5.97 17.59
CA TYR A 86 -3.93 6.10 19.04
C TYR A 86 -4.17 7.55 19.47
N SER A 87 -3.46 8.50 18.87
CA SER A 87 -3.64 9.92 19.17
C SER A 87 -5.05 10.39 18.77
N GLU A 88 -5.55 11.41 19.47
CA GLU A 88 -6.89 11.94 19.15
C GLU A 88 -6.95 12.49 17.72
N GLU A 89 -5.82 12.98 17.19
CA GLU A 89 -5.68 13.54 15.86
C GLU A 89 -5.74 12.49 14.75
N THR A 90 -5.30 11.25 15.02
CA THR A 90 -5.09 10.22 13.98
C THR A 90 -5.99 9.00 14.12
N LYS A 91 -6.65 8.78 15.26
CA LYS A 91 -7.57 7.64 15.45
C LYS A 91 -8.67 7.57 14.39
N ASP A 92 -9.15 8.72 13.93
CA ASP A 92 -10.22 8.81 12.95
C ASP A 92 -9.76 8.41 11.54
N MET A 93 -8.44 8.34 11.27
CA MET A 93 -7.91 7.78 10.01
C MET A 93 -8.30 6.31 9.81
N LEU A 94 -8.51 5.58 10.90
CA LEU A 94 -8.86 4.15 10.90
C LEU A 94 -10.36 3.90 11.02
N LYS A 95 -11.18 4.95 10.91
CA LYS A 95 -12.64 4.87 10.92
C LYS A 95 -13.18 4.45 9.56
N THR A 96 -14.14 3.54 9.57
CA THR A 96 -14.84 3.00 8.40
C THR A 96 -16.33 2.90 8.69
N THR A 97 -17.14 2.49 7.69
CA THR A 97 -18.56 2.19 7.93
C THR A 97 -18.79 1.02 8.89
N ALA A 98 -17.79 0.15 9.08
CA ALA A 98 -17.80 -0.95 10.04
C ALA A 98 -17.36 -0.54 11.46
N GLY A 99 -17.03 0.75 11.68
CA GLY A 99 -16.50 1.26 12.93
C GLY A 99 -14.99 1.51 12.86
N TYR A 100 -14.29 1.33 13.99
CA TYR A 100 -12.84 1.50 14.05
C TYR A 100 -12.14 0.20 13.64
N VAL A 101 -11.38 0.22 12.55
CA VAL A 101 -10.71 -0.95 11.97
C VAL A 101 -9.19 -0.74 11.96
N PRO A 102 -8.47 -1.20 13.01
CA PRO A 102 -7.06 -0.87 13.24
C PRO A 102 -6.06 -1.78 12.54
N TRP A 103 -6.44 -2.40 11.42
CA TRP A 103 -5.57 -3.24 10.62
C TRP A 103 -6.07 -3.34 9.18
N ASP A 104 -5.18 -3.75 8.26
CA ASP A 104 -5.57 -4.25 6.94
C ASP A 104 -4.42 -5.04 6.29
N ASP A 105 -4.71 -5.57 5.11
CA ASP A 105 -3.83 -6.27 4.20
C ASP A 105 -3.58 -5.40 2.96
N GLN A 106 -2.42 -4.75 2.91
CA GLN A 106 -2.05 -3.77 1.87
C GLN A 106 -1.22 -4.43 0.78
N HIS A 107 -1.61 -4.30 -0.49
CA HIS A 107 -0.99 -5.08 -1.57
C HIS A 107 -0.12 -4.24 -2.51
N HIS A 108 -0.73 -3.30 -3.23
CA HIS A 108 -0.05 -2.50 -4.24
C HIS A 108 0.16 -1.07 -3.76
N LEU A 109 1.13 -0.46 -4.41
CA LEU A 109 1.54 0.91 -4.22
C LEU A 109 1.69 1.53 -5.59
N GLU A 110 1.35 2.80 -5.71
CA GLU A 110 1.46 3.53 -6.97
C GLU A 110 1.95 4.95 -6.72
N LEU A 111 3.04 5.34 -7.39
CA LEU A 111 3.60 6.68 -7.29
C LEU A 111 2.89 7.62 -8.26
N SER A 112 2.58 8.84 -7.82
CA SER A 112 2.00 9.84 -8.70
C SER A 112 2.87 10.13 -9.93
N GLN A 113 2.21 10.26 -11.07
CA GLN A 113 2.81 10.52 -12.37
C GLN A 113 2.32 11.82 -13.00
N THR A 114 3.20 12.44 -13.77
CA THR A 114 2.90 13.53 -14.71
C THR A 114 3.54 13.18 -16.05
N ASN A 115 2.76 13.19 -17.13
CA ASN A 115 3.15 12.75 -18.47
C ASN A 115 3.73 11.32 -18.50
N GLY A 116 3.23 10.44 -17.63
CA GLY A 116 3.65 9.05 -17.53
C GLY A 116 5.02 8.87 -16.88
N GLU A 117 5.49 9.84 -16.09
CA GLU A 117 6.74 9.76 -15.33
C GLU A 117 6.49 10.09 -13.85
N HIS A 118 7.15 9.37 -12.94
CA HIS A 118 7.07 9.65 -11.50
C HIS A 118 7.46 11.09 -11.17
N ASP A 119 6.60 11.81 -10.47
CA ASP A 119 6.81 13.21 -10.09
C ASP A 119 7.13 13.41 -8.60
N GLY A 120 6.93 12.36 -7.79
CA GLY A 120 7.30 12.32 -6.37
C GLY A 120 6.42 13.21 -5.49
N ARG A 121 5.19 13.51 -5.90
CA ARG A 121 4.21 14.24 -5.05
C ARG A 121 3.59 13.30 -4.02
N TRP A 122 3.04 12.19 -4.48
CA TRP A 122 2.23 11.29 -3.65
C TRP A 122 2.55 9.82 -3.92
N LEU A 123 2.23 9.00 -2.93
CA LEU A 123 2.15 7.55 -3.04
C LEU A 123 0.74 7.11 -2.65
N PHE A 124 0.14 6.24 -3.44
CA PHE A 124 -1.15 5.64 -3.15
C PHE A 124 -0.95 4.21 -2.63
N ALA A 125 -1.78 3.78 -1.69
CA ALA A 125 -1.79 2.41 -1.16
C ALA A 125 -3.23 1.88 -1.09
N ASN A 126 -3.45 0.57 -1.30
CA ASN A 126 -4.76 -0.06 -1.15
C ASN A 126 -4.86 -0.88 0.14
N ALA A 127 -6.07 -1.17 0.57
CA ALA A 127 -6.36 -2.10 1.66
C ALA A 127 -7.40 -3.12 1.20
N ASN A 128 -7.11 -4.42 1.34
CA ASN A 128 -7.95 -5.51 0.83
C ASN A 128 -9.16 -5.83 1.72
N ASN A 129 -8.95 -5.94 3.04
CA ASN A 129 -9.91 -6.46 4.00
C ASN A 129 -11.10 -5.52 4.12
N THR A 130 -10.85 -4.26 4.44
CA THR A 130 -11.84 -3.19 4.30
C THR A 130 -11.41 -2.33 3.12
N PRO A 131 -12.00 -2.53 1.92
CA PRO A 131 -11.64 -1.84 0.69
C PRO A 131 -11.41 -0.35 0.89
N ARG A 132 -10.16 0.07 0.83
CA ARG A 132 -9.74 1.46 1.02
C ARG A 132 -8.61 1.80 0.05
N ILE A 133 -8.48 3.09 -0.26
CA ILE A 133 -7.30 3.68 -0.88
C ILE A 133 -6.79 4.78 0.05
N ALA A 134 -5.48 4.82 0.28
CA ALA A 134 -4.81 5.87 1.01
C ALA A 134 -3.94 6.72 0.08
N ARG A 135 -3.78 8.00 0.40
CA ARG A 135 -2.78 8.90 -0.19
C ARG A 135 -1.76 9.29 0.89
N ILE A 136 -0.49 9.15 0.54
CA ILE A 136 0.66 9.55 1.34
C ILE A 136 1.33 10.74 0.65
N ASP A 137 1.63 11.80 1.39
CA ASP A 137 2.45 12.90 0.91
C ASP A 137 3.93 12.55 1.08
N LEU A 138 4.69 12.59 -0.02
CA LEU A 138 6.10 12.19 -0.02
C LEU A 138 7.05 13.29 0.47
N SER A 139 6.57 14.52 0.66
CA SER A 139 7.36 15.57 1.33
C SER A 139 7.39 15.36 2.85
N THR A 140 6.30 14.89 3.45
CA THR A 140 6.19 14.66 4.91
C THR A 140 6.29 13.18 5.29
N PHE A 141 6.15 12.27 4.34
CA PHE A 141 6.03 10.82 4.55
C PHE A 141 4.87 10.47 5.50
N LYS A 142 3.74 11.19 5.37
CA LYS A 142 2.52 10.98 6.16
C LYS A 142 1.35 10.57 5.30
N THR A 143 0.51 9.70 5.85
CA THR A 143 -0.80 9.39 5.27
C THR A 143 -1.73 10.58 5.49
N MET A 144 -2.13 11.22 4.39
CA MET A 144 -2.95 12.45 4.42
C MET A 144 -4.44 12.15 4.24
N GLU A 145 -4.77 10.99 3.69
CA GLU A 145 -6.14 10.70 3.28
C GLU A 145 -6.36 9.21 3.17
N ILE A 146 -7.52 8.72 3.62
CA ILE A 146 -7.99 7.34 3.45
C ILE A 146 -9.45 7.37 3.02
N LEU A 147 -9.74 6.78 1.88
CA LEU A 147 -11.05 6.72 1.26
C LEU A 147 -11.54 5.27 1.21
N GLU A 148 -12.65 4.97 1.86
CA GLU A 148 -13.32 3.68 1.77
C GLU A 148 -14.02 3.52 0.41
N ILE A 149 -13.90 2.32 -0.17
CA ILE A 149 -14.42 1.98 -1.50
C ILE A 149 -15.68 1.12 -1.32
N PRO A 150 -16.89 1.67 -1.50
CA PRO A 150 -18.12 0.91 -1.35
C PRO A 150 -18.33 -0.06 -2.52
N ASN A 151 -19.30 -0.98 -2.38
CA ASN A 151 -19.64 -1.98 -3.42
C ASN A 151 -18.42 -2.79 -3.90
N SER A 152 -17.44 -2.99 -3.03
CA SER A 152 -16.19 -3.69 -3.30
C SER A 152 -15.86 -4.65 -2.17
N ALA A 153 -15.08 -5.69 -2.48
CA ALA A 153 -14.54 -6.63 -1.52
C ALA A 153 -13.22 -7.21 -2.05
N GLY A 154 -12.18 -7.25 -1.21
CA GLY A 154 -10.83 -7.58 -1.64
C GLY A 154 -10.33 -6.60 -2.69
N ASN A 155 -10.06 -5.35 -2.30
CA ASN A 155 -9.61 -4.30 -3.22
C ASN A 155 -8.21 -4.59 -3.79
N HIS A 156 -8.12 -5.42 -4.82
CA HIS A 156 -6.85 -6.03 -5.21
C HIS A 156 -6.22 -5.36 -6.44
N SER A 157 -6.95 -5.16 -7.54
CA SER A 157 -6.43 -4.42 -8.70
C SER A 157 -6.42 -2.91 -8.42
N SER A 158 -5.63 -2.52 -7.42
CA SER A 158 -5.62 -1.22 -6.76
C SER A 158 -4.37 -1.06 -5.89
N PRO A 159 -3.86 0.17 -5.70
CA PRO A 159 -4.15 1.34 -6.50
C PRO A 159 -3.32 1.27 -7.78
N PHE A 160 -3.90 1.70 -8.89
CA PHE A 160 -3.17 1.97 -10.13
C PHE A 160 -3.67 3.30 -10.67
N ILE A 161 -2.82 4.07 -11.34
CA ILE A 161 -3.17 5.44 -11.74
C ILE A 161 -3.12 5.64 -13.23
N THR A 162 -3.90 6.61 -13.72
CA THR A 162 -3.76 7.12 -15.09
C THR A 162 -2.44 7.87 -15.27
N GLU A 163 -2.02 8.03 -16.53
CA GLU A 163 -0.72 8.60 -16.93
C GLU A 163 -0.37 9.96 -16.28
N ASN A 164 -1.37 10.77 -15.90
CA ASN A 164 -1.16 12.05 -15.20
C ASN A 164 -1.80 12.11 -13.82
N THR A 165 -2.07 10.96 -13.20
CA THR A 165 -2.75 10.86 -11.89
C THR A 165 -4.10 11.58 -11.90
N GLU A 166 -4.88 11.48 -12.98
CA GLU A 166 -6.27 11.98 -13.01
C GLU A 166 -7.19 11.09 -12.17
N TYR A 167 -6.95 9.78 -12.23
CA TYR A 167 -7.67 8.78 -11.47
C TYR A 167 -6.74 7.81 -10.76
N VAL A 168 -7.12 7.40 -9.54
CA VAL A 168 -6.68 6.17 -8.88
C VAL A 168 -7.78 5.14 -9.00
N ILE A 169 -7.43 3.92 -9.40
CA ILE A 169 -8.38 2.87 -9.69
C ILE A 169 -8.43 1.86 -8.53
N ALA A 170 -9.64 1.39 -8.23
CA ALA A 170 -9.90 0.34 -7.25
C ALA A 170 -10.81 -0.74 -7.84
N GLY A 171 -10.28 -1.96 -8.05
CA GLY A 171 -11.07 -3.07 -8.56
C GLY A 171 -11.36 -4.16 -7.52
N THR A 172 -12.59 -4.67 -7.57
CA THR A 172 -13.09 -5.73 -6.71
C THR A 172 -12.57 -7.10 -7.12
N ARG A 173 -11.82 -7.77 -6.23
CA ARG A 173 -11.42 -9.18 -6.40
C ARG A 173 -12.56 -10.13 -6.11
N PHE A 174 -13.35 -9.87 -5.08
CA PHE A 174 -14.43 -10.74 -4.65
C PHE A 174 -15.76 -10.12 -5.04
N ALA A 175 -16.42 -10.67 -6.05
CA ALA A 175 -17.74 -10.18 -6.43
C ALA A 175 -18.69 -10.21 -5.23
N VAL A 176 -19.53 -9.18 -5.10
CA VAL A 176 -20.54 -9.02 -4.04
C VAL A 176 -21.85 -8.52 -4.66
N PRO A 177 -23.00 -8.72 -4.01
CA PRO A 177 -24.23 -8.04 -4.40
C PRO A 177 -24.03 -6.52 -4.35
N MET A 178 -24.72 -5.78 -5.22
CA MET A 178 -24.66 -4.31 -5.19
C MET A 178 -25.44 -3.78 -3.98
N GLY A 179 -24.87 -2.80 -3.27
CA GLY A 179 -25.48 -2.27 -2.05
C GLY A 179 -25.55 -3.32 -0.93
N ASN A 180 -26.65 -3.33 -0.17
CA ASN A 180 -26.87 -4.23 0.97
C ASN A 180 -27.89 -5.33 0.66
N GLU A 181 -27.94 -5.81 -0.59
CA GLU A 181 -28.88 -6.86 -0.98
C GLU A 181 -28.57 -8.20 -0.28
N ASP A 182 -29.57 -8.76 0.42
CA ASP A 182 -29.52 -10.10 0.99
C ASP A 182 -30.02 -11.12 -0.05
N VAL A 183 -29.09 -11.90 -0.58
CA VAL A 183 -29.34 -12.89 -1.64
C VAL A 183 -28.64 -14.22 -1.35
N PRO A 184 -29.25 -15.37 -1.72
CA PRO A 184 -28.62 -16.68 -1.56
C PRO A 184 -27.30 -16.80 -2.35
N ILE A 185 -26.26 -17.41 -1.77
CA ILE A 185 -24.95 -17.58 -2.44
C ILE A 185 -25.05 -18.38 -3.75
N ASN A 186 -25.98 -19.34 -3.84
CA ASN A 186 -26.19 -20.13 -5.07
C ASN A 186 -26.74 -19.30 -6.26
N SER A 187 -27.15 -18.05 -6.02
CA SER A 187 -27.55 -17.07 -7.04
C SER A 187 -26.40 -16.20 -7.55
N PHE A 188 -25.14 -16.63 -7.32
CA PHE A 188 -23.93 -15.86 -7.62
C PHE A 188 -23.93 -15.25 -9.03
N LYS A 189 -24.21 -16.06 -10.06
CA LYS A 189 -24.20 -15.61 -11.47
C LYS A 189 -25.22 -14.50 -11.77
N GLN A 190 -26.33 -14.49 -11.04
CA GLN A 190 -27.41 -13.55 -11.21
C GLN A 190 -27.12 -12.26 -10.44
N ASN A 191 -26.77 -12.38 -9.16
CA ASN A 191 -26.85 -11.27 -8.21
C ASN A 191 -25.50 -10.66 -7.85
N PHE A 192 -24.39 -11.39 -7.97
CA PHE A 192 -23.08 -10.90 -7.60
C PHE A 192 -22.45 -10.14 -8.77
N LYS A 193 -21.84 -8.99 -8.46
CA LYS A 193 -21.20 -8.07 -9.40
C LYS A 193 -19.80 -7.74 -8.91
N SER A 194 -18.99 -7.29 -9.85
CA SER A 194 -17.68 -6.71 -9.55
C SER A 194 -17.73 -5.24 -9.91
N THR A 195 -16.96 -4.40 -9.23
CA THR A 195 -16.87 -2.99 -9.55
C THR A 195 -15.42 -2.60 -9.86
N ALA A 196 -15.27 -1.70 -10.82
CA ALA A 196 -14.05 -0.93 -11.02
C ALA A 196 -14.36 0.53 -10.66
N THR A 197 -13.79 1.00 -9.57
CA THR A 197 -13.98 2.34 -9.02
C THR A 197 -12.93 3.28 -9.56
N PHE A 198 -13.36 4.43 -10.08
CA PHE A 198 -12.49 5.51 -10.52
C PHE A 198 -12.54 6.63 -9.48
N VAL A 199 -11.45 6.79 -8.74
CA VAL A 199 -11.27 7.83 -7.73
C VAL A 199 -10.54 9.00 -8.38
N SER A 200 -11.21 10.13 -8.58
CA SER A 200 -10.58 11.34 -9.12
C SER A 200 -9.59 11.92 -8.12
N VAL A 201 -8.49 12.47 -8.63
CA VAL A 201 -7.47 13.17 -7.82
C VAL A 201 -7.40 14.63 -8.25
N ASP A 202 -7.58 15.54 -7.30
CA ASP A 202 -7.37 16.96 -7.57
C ASP A 202 -5.90 17.23 -7.88
N LYS A 203 -5.63 17.89 -9.02
CA LYS A 203 -4.28 18.06 -9.55
C LYS A 203 -3.36 18.89 -8.65
N ASN A 204 -3.92 19.78 -7.83
CA ASN A 204 -3.16 20.72 -7.02
C ASN A 204 -2.96 20.20 -5.59
N THR A 205 -4.01 19.63 -4.99
CA THR A 205 -4.06 19.22 -3.59
C THR A 205 -3.84 17.72 -3.40
N GLY A 206 -4.13 16.92 -4.42
CA GLY A 206 -4.11 15.46 -4.35
C GLY A 206 -5.37 14.86 -3.71
N ASN A 207 -6.35 15.68 -3.30
CA ASN A 207 -7.56 15.18 -2.65
C ASN A 207 -8.30 14.19 -3.54
N MET A 208 -8.77 13.12 -2.94
CA MET A 208 -9.45 11.99 -3.58
C MET A 208 -10.97 12.12 -3.46
N ASP A 209 -11.70 11.76 -4.52
CA ASP A 209 -13.15 11.59 -4.49
C ASP A 209 -13.59 10.47 -5.43
N ILE A 210 -14.67 9.75 -5.12
CA ILE A 210 -15.20 8.72 -6.00
C ILE A 210 -15.99 9.40 -7.13
N ALA A 211 -15.42 9.43 -8.34
CA ALA A 211 -16.09 10.02 -9.49
C ALA A 211 -17.21 9.11 -10.01
N PHE A 212 -16.91 7.83 -10.21
CA PHE A 212 -17.88 6.81 -10.61
C PHE A 212 -17.35 5.39 -10.38
N GLN A 213 -18.27 4.42 -10.37
CA GLN A 213 -17.97 2.99 -10.47
C GLN A 213 -18.49 2.45 -11.80
N ILE A 214 -17.73 1.54 -12.40
CA ILE A 214 -18.20 0.73 -13.53
C ILE A 214 -18.63 -0.63 -12.98
N MET A 215 -19.89 -0.98 -13.19
CA MET A 215 -20.42 -2.29 -12.79
C MET A 215 -20.06 -3.34 -13.83
N LEU A 216 -19.47 -4.44 -13.39
CA LEU A 216 -19.05 -5.56 -14.21
C LEU A 216 -19.77 -6.85 -13.78
N PRO A 217 -19.84 -7.87 -14.66
CA PRO A 217 -20.22 -9.22 -14.26
C PRO A 217 -19.39 -9.69 -13.05
N GLY A 218 -19.96 -10.54 -12.19
CA GLY A 218 -19.28 -11.06 -11.00
C GLY A 218 -18.12 -12.00 -11.32
N MET A 219 -17.00 -11.43 -11.77
CA MET A 219 -15.72 -12.05 -12.07
C MET A 219 -14.63 -11.39 -11.21
N ASN A 220 -13.54 -12.07 -10.94
CA ASN A 220 -12.55 -11.55 -10.03
C ASN A 220 -11.57 -10.65 -10.79
N LEU A 221 -11.52 -9.37 -10.47
CA LEU A 221 -10.48 -8.47 -10.98
C LEU A 221 -9.19 -8.73 -10.19
N ASP A 222 -8.08 -9.02 -10.88
CA ASP A 222 -6.82 -9.41 -10.27
C ASP A 222 -5.84 -8.25 -10.24
N LEU A 223 -5.17 -7.96 -11.36
CA LEU A 223 -4.29 -6.79 -11.50
C LEU A 223 -4.81 -5.86 -12.57
N SER A 224 -4.27 -4.64 -12.58
CA SER A 224 -4.63 -3.66 -13.58
C SER A 224 -3.50 -2.68 -13.85
N HIS A 225 -3.52 -2.02 -14.99
CA HIS A 225 -2.63 -0.90 -15.30
C HIS A 225 -3.31 0.08 -16.24
N ALA A 226 -2.95 1.36 -16.12
CA ALA A 226 -3.28 2.34 -17.13
C ALA A 226 -2.45 2.12 -18.40
N GLY A 227 -3.09 2.41 -19.53
CA GLY A 227 -2.39 2.66 -20.77
C GLY A 227 -1.50 3.90 -20.67
N LYS A 228 -0.59 4.01 -21.63
CA LYS A 228 0.40 5.09 -21.75
C LYS A 228 0.46 5.52 -23.20
N GLY A 229 0.97 6.72 -23.50
CA GLY A 229 1.20 7.13 -24.89
C GLY A 229 -0.04 6.90 -25.80
N PRO A 230 0.00 6.02 -26.81
CA PRO A 230 -1.16 5.76 -27.67
C PRO A 230 -2.36 5.17 -26.92
N SER A 231 -2.15 4.45 -25.81
CA SER A 231 -3.22 3.83 -25.01
C SER A 231 -3.62 4.61 -23.76
N HIS A 232 -3.13 5.84 -23.56
CA HIS A 232 -3.35 6.62 -22.32
C HIS A 232 -4.81 6.77 -21.90
N ASP A 233 -5.75 6.77 -22.85
CA ASP A 233 -7.20 6.83 -22.60
C ASP A 233 -7.82 5.50 -22.12
N TRP A 234 -7.00 4.47 -21.91
CA TRP A 234 -7.43 3.11 -21.59
C TRP A 234 -6.86 2.60 -20.28
N PHE A 235 -7.58 1.67 -19.67
CA PHE A 235 -7.18 0.92 -18.48
C PHE A 235 -7.44 -0.55 -18.74
N PHE A 236 -6.55 -1.41 -18.26
CA PHE A 236 -6.61 -2.85 -18.53
C PHE A 236 -6.63 -3.61 -17.21
N PHE A 237 -7.53 -4.58 -17.08
CA PHE A 237 -7.67 -5.41 -15.88
C PHE A 237 -7.57 -6.89 -16.25
N SER A 238 -6.65 -7.63 -15.67
CA SER A 238 -6.71 -9.09 -15.72
C SER A 238 -7.86 -9.59 -14.88
N THR A 239 -8.47 -10.69 -15.32
CA THR A 239 -9.56 -11.33 -14.61
C THR A 239 -9.35 -12.83 -14.51
N TYR A 240 -9.85 -13.41 -13.42
CA TYR A 240 -10.04 -14.85 -13.29
C TYR A 240 -11.45 -15.12 -12.78
N ASN A 241 -11.84 -16.40 -12.71
CA ASN A 241 -13.20 -16.79 -12.31
C ASN A 241 -14.28 -16.18 -13.22
N THR A 242 -14.02 -16.09 -14.53
CA THR A 242 -15.05 -15.65 -15.49
C THR A 242 -16.16 -16.69 -15.66
N GLU A 243 -15.99 -17.89 -15.09
CA GLU A 243 -17.02 -18.90 -14.88
C GLU A 243 -18.05 -18.50 -13.82
N GLN A 244 -17.69 -17.53 -12.98
CA GLN A 244 -18.49 -17.04 -11.85
C GLN A 244 -18.84 -18.17 -10.88
N ALA A 245 -17.82 -18.95 -10.51
CA ALA A 245 -17.91 -19.98 -9.49
C ALA A 245 -17.81 -19.35 -8.10
N ASN A 246 -18.39 -20.03 -7.11
CA ASN A 246 -18.46 -19.60 -5.70
C ASN A 246 -18.00 -20.69 -4.72
N THR A 247 -17.50 -21.83 -5.22
CA THR A 247 -17.02 -22.95 -4.40
C THR A 247 -16.01 -23.78 -5.20
N LEU A 248 -15.06 -24.41 -4.51
CA LEU A 248 -13.96 -25.19 -5.10
C LEU A 248 -13.33 -24.42 -6.27
N LEU A 249 -12.94 -23.17 -6.02
CA LEU A 249 -12.53 -22.23 -7.06
C LEU A 249 -11.28 -22.72 -7.81
N GLU A 250 -10.38 -23.43 -7.13
CA GLU A 250 -9.22 -24.08 -7.72
C GLU A 250 -9.58 -25.09 -8.82
N VAL A 251 -10.82 -25.60 -8.82
CA VAL A 251 -11.38 -26.45 -9.87
C VAL A 251 -12.29 -25.64 -10.79
N ASN A 252 -13.25 -24.90 -10.24
CA ASN A 252 -14.38 -24.36 -10.99
C ASN A 252 -14.14 -22.98 -11.63
N ALA A 253 -13.19 -22.19 -11.11
CA ALA A 253 -12.86 -20.85 -11.62
C ALA A 253 -11.77 -20.86 -12.71
N SER A 254 -11.36 -22.05 -13.13
CA SER A 254 -10.29 -22.29 -14.10
C SER A 254 -10.70 -23.41 -15.08
N GLN A 255 -11.97 -23.46 -15.47
CA GLN A 255 -12.49 -24.47 -16.41
C GLN A 255 -12.27 -24.03 -17.86
N LYS A 256 -12.38 -22.74 -18.15
CA LYS A 256 -12.12 -22.19 -19.48
C LYS A 256 -10.63 -22.18 -19.79
N ASP A 257 -10.29 -22.22 -21.08
CA ASP A 257 -8.90 -22.09 -21.53
C ASP A 257 -8.40 -20.65 -21.49
N LYS A 258 -9.33 -19.68 -21.58
CA LYS A 258 -9.07 -18.26 -21.50
C LYS A 258 -10.11 -17.59 -20.61
N ASP A 259 -9.63 -16.74 -19.72
CA ASP A 259 -10.41 -15.69 -19.07
C ASP A 259 -10.24 -14.40 -19.90
N PHE A 260 -10.32 -13.22 -19.29
CA PHE A 260 -10.23 -11.95 -20.02
C PHE A 260 -9.21 -10.99 -19.40
N ILE A 261 -8.64 -10.15 -20.26
CA ILE A 261 -8.26 -8.79 -19.90
C ILE A 261 -9.45 -7.88 -20.27
N VAL A 262 -9.99 -7.15 -19.30
CA VAL A 262 -11.02 -6.13 -19.51
C VAL A 262 -10.32 -4.84 -19.92
N ALA A 263 -10.57 -4.36 -21.13
CA ALA A 263 -10.09 -3.07 -21.62
C ALA A 263 -11.18 -2.01 -21.44
N VAL A 264 -10.90 -1.01 -20.62
CA VAL A 264 -11.79 0.10 -20.28
C VAL A 264 -11.28 1.38 -20.92
N ASN A 265 -12.07 2.04 -21.76
CA ASN A 265 -11.79 3.40 -22.18
C ASN A 265 -12.33 4.35 -21.11
N TRP A 266 -11.45 4.81 -20.21
CA TRP A 266 -11.87 5.61 -19.05
C TRP A 266 -12.31 7.02 -19.45
N LYS A 267 -11.75 7.57 -20.54
CA LYS A 267 -12.25 8.83 -21.13
C LYS A 267 -13.68 8.70 -21.62
N LYS A 268 -14.02 7.57 -22.22
CA LYS A 268 -15.39 7.30 -22.65
C LYS A 268 -16.34 7.13 -21.46
N ALA A 269 -15.85 6.50 -20.39
CA ALA A 269 -16.60 6.39 -19.13
C ALA A 269 -16.89 7.78 -18.53
N GLU A 270 -15.88 8.66 -18.50
CA GLU A 270 -16.00 10.06 -18.07
C GLU A 270 -17.01 10.84 -18.92
N GLU A 271 -16.94 10.72 -20.26
CA GLU A 271 -17.95 11.30 -21.16
C GLU A 271 -19.37 10.83 -20.82
N TYR A 272 -19.57 9.54 -20.56
CA TYR A 272 -20.88 8.99 -20.20
C TYR A 272 -21.37 9.45 -18.83
N ALA A 273 -20.48 9.54 -17.84
CA ALA A 273 -20.78 10.09 -16.53
C ALA A 273 -21.27 11.54 -16.65
N HIS A 274 -20.55 12.38 -17.40
CA HIS A 274 -20.93 13.77 -17.65
C HIS A 274 -22.22 13.92 -18.47
N ALA A 275 -22.48 13.00 -19.40
CA ALA A 275 -23.73 12.96 -20.17
C ALA A 275 -24.94 12.43 -19.36
N GLY A 276 -24.77 12.11 -18.07
CA GLY A 276 -25.84 11.66 -17.19
C GLY A 276 -26.33 10.24 -17.48
N LYS A 277 -25.49 9.37 -18.07
CA LYS A 277 -25.84 7.96 -18.33
C LYS A 277 -25.73 7.05 -17.10
N GLY A 278 -25.00 7.48 -16.07
CA GLY A 278 -24.91 6.75 -14.82
C GLY A 278 -26.13 6.92 -13.91
N LYS A 279 -26.26 6.01 -12.94
CA LYS A 279 -27.30 6.04 -11.90
C LYS A 279 -26.63 6.23 -10.55
N ARG A 280 -27.13 7.16 -9.74
CA ARG A 280 -26.70 7.30 -8.34
C ARG A 280 -27.35 6.19 -7.51
N LEU A 281 -26.54 5.37 -6.87
CA LEU A 281 -26.98 4.27 -6.01
C LEU A 281 -26.61 4.55 -4.55
N PRO A 282 -27.47 4.22 -3.58
CA PRO A 282 -27.12 4.29 -2.16
C PRO A 282 -25.89 3.42 -1.86
N ALA A 283 -24.90 4.00 -1.20
CA ALA A 283 -23.66 3.34 -0.82
C ALA A 283 -22.99 4.14 0.32
N GLY A 284 -22.89 3.56 1.51
CA GLY A 284 -22.20 4.18 2.64
C GLY A 284 -20.70 3.96 2.52
N TYR A 285 -19.89 5.02 2.68
CA TYR A 285 -18.43 4.91 2.80
C TYR A 285 -17.86 6.09 3.58
N ILE A 286 -16.77 5.88 4.32
CA ILE A 286 -16.08 6.93 5.05
C ILE A 286 -14.92 7.52 4.22
N HIS A 287 -14.78 8.84 4.30
CA HIS A 287 -13.65 9.59 3.79
C HIS A 287 -12.93 10.29 4.94
N ASN A 288 -11.70 9.85 5.22
CA ASN A 288 -10.84 10.40 6.25
C ASN A 288 -9.79 11.31 5.61
N THR A 289 -9.70 12.56 6.04
CA THR A 289 -8.73 13.54 5.56
C THR A 289 -7.98 14.16 6.74
N PHE A 290 -6.65 14.13 6.70
CA PHE A 290 -5.77 14.80 7.65
C PHE A 290 -5.34 16.16 7.10
N ASP A 291 -5.51 17.21 7.90
CA ASP A 291 -5.05 18.57 7.57
C ASP A 291 -3.76 18.87 8.35
N GLU A 292 -2.66 19.15 7.65
CA GLU A 292 -1.35 19.36 8.25
C GLU A 292 -1.25 20.64 9.09
N HIS A 293 -2.07 21.65 8.81
CA HIS A 293 -2.04 22.92 9.54
C HIS A 293 -2.78 22.80 10.87
N THR A 294 -3.95 22.17 10.85
CA THR A 294 -4.74 21.91 12.06
C THR A 294 -4.31 20.65 12.79
N GLN A 295 -3.50 19.81 12.13
CA GLN A 295 -2.95 18.54 12.60
C GLN A 295 -4.05 17.60 13.08
N ASN A 296 -5.15 17.51 12.35
CA ASN A 296 -6.30 16.72 12.79
C ASN A 296 -6.98 16.02 11.61
N THR A 297 -7.61 14.89 11.90
CA THR A 297 -8.39 14.12 10.94
C THR A 297 -9.86 14.56 10.96
N THR A 298 -10.46 14.66 9.79
CA THR A 298 -11.91 14.74 9.61
C THR A 298 -12.41 13.47 8.93
N SER A 299 -13.41 12.81 9.52
CA SER A 299 -14.09 11.66 8.91
C SER A 299 -15.50 12.03 8.46
N THR A 300 -15.77 11.92 7.17
CA THR A 300 -17.08 12.23 6.57
C THR A 300 -17.75 10.97 6.04
N LEU A 301 -19.03 10.76 6.36
CA LEU A 301 -19.85 9.70 5.78
C LEU A 301 -20.46 10.18 4.46
N GLN A 302 -20.07 9.53 3.37
CA GLN A 302 -20.72 9.62 2.07
C GLN A 302 -21.80 8.54 1.95
N LYS A 303 -22.82 8.79 1.12
CA LYS A 303 -24.06 7.99 1.12
C LYS A 303 -24.50 7.44 -0.23
N GLU A 304 -23.84 7.85 -1.31
CA GLU A 304 -24.16 7.41 -2.65
C GLU A 304 -22.94 7.49 -3.56
N VAL A 305 -22.97 6.69 -4.64
CA VAL A 305 -21.97 6.71 -5.70
C VAL A 305 -22.64 6.70 -7.06
N LEU A 306 -22.02 7.33 -8.05
CA LEU A 306 -22.44 7.23 -9.44
C LEU A 306 -21.99 5.89 -10.01
N VAL A 307 -22.90 5.10 -10.58
CA VAL A 307 -22.60 3.81 -11.19
C VAL A 307 -22.95 3.82 -12.67
N LEU A 308 -21.99 3.42 -13.51
CA LEU A 308 -22.14 3.20 -14.94
C LEU A 308 -22.42 1.71 -15.20
N ASP A 309 -23.49 1.41 -15.92
CA ASP A 309 -23.78 0.06 -16.42
C ASP A 309 -23.32 -0.02 -17.89
N PRO A 310 -22.46 -0.98 -18.26
CA PRO A 310 -22.02 -1.19 -19.64
C PRO A 310 -23.16 -1.29 -20.66
N LYS A 311 -24.36 -1.74 -20.24
CA LYS A 311 -25.55 -1.81 -21.11
C LYS A 311 -26.03 -0.43 -21.56
N ASP A 312 -25.90 0.58 -20.70
CA ASP A 312 -26.32 1.96 -20.95
C ASP A 312 -25.16 2.82 -21.53
N CYS A 313 -23.94 2.27 -21.50
CA CYS A 313 -22.68 2.90 -21.91
C CYS A 313 -21.92 2.02 -22.94
N PRO A 314 -22.46 1.83 -24.16
CA PRO A 314 -21.82 1.01 -25.18
C PRO A 314 -20.43 1.57 -25.55
N ASP A 315 -19.54 0.72 -26.06
CA ASP A 315 -18.22 1.11 -26.58
C ASP A 315 -17.20 1.65 -25.56
N MET A 316 -17.55 1.66 -24.26
CA MET A 316 -16.64 1.97 -23.15
C MET A 316 -15.73 0.79 -22.77
N LEU A 317 -16.15 -0.44 -23.07
CA LEU A 317 -15.55 -1.68 -22.56
C LEU A 317 -15.44 -2.74 -23.64
N TYR A 318 -14.33 -3.47 -23.64
CA TYR A 318 -14.09 -4.62 -24.50
C TYR A 318 -13.36 -5.73 -23.73
N MET A 319 -13.64 -6.98 -24.06
CA MET A 319 -12.94 -8.14 -23.49
C MET A 319 -11.90 -8.68 -24.45
N ILE A 320 -10.67 -8.86 -23.98
CA ILE A 320 -9.59 -9.53 -24.71
C ILE A 320 -9.39 -10.92 -24.10
N PRO A 321 -9.65 -12.02 -24.82
CA PRO A 321 -9.39 -13.37 -24.31
C PRO A 321 -7.93 -13.53 -23.86
N CYS A 322 -7.68 -14.03 -22.65
CA CYS A 322 -6.34 -14.20 -22.10
C CYS A 322 -6.19 -15.56 -21.37
N PRO A 323 -5.25 -16.43 -21.78
CA PRO A 323 -4.97 -17.71 -21.12
C PRO A 323 -4.06 -17.52 -19.89
N LYS A 324 -4.18 -18.28 -18.80
CA LYS A 324 -5.40 -18.88 -18.25
C LYS A 324 -5.46 -18.45 -16.79
N SER A 325 -6.59 -17.87 -16.38
CA SER A 325 -6.71 -17.20 -15.08
C SER A 325 -5.53 -16.24 -14.84
N PRO A 326 -5.28 -15.33 -15.81
CA PRO A 326 -4.12 -14.45 -15.80
C PRO A 326 -4.04 -13.64 -14.51
N HIS A 327 -2.81 -13.41 -14.06
CA HIS A 327 -2.52 -12.58 -12.89
C HIS A 327 -2.08 -11.19 -13.32
N GLY A 328 -0.85 -11.02 -13.79
CA GLY A 328 -0.31 -9.77 -14.35
C GLY A 328 -1.07 -9.26 -15.57
N CYS A 329 -1.18 -7.94 -15.65
CA CYS A 329 -1.69 -7.18 -16.79
C CYS A 329 -0.86 -5.90 -16.86
N ASP A 330 0.24 -5.97 -17.60
CA ASP A 330 1.33 -5.00 -17.49
C ASP A 330 1.50 -4.28 -18.82
N ILE A 331 1.58 -2.95 -18.78
CA ILE A 331 1.64 -2.10 -19.99
C ILE A 331 3.04 -1.57 -20.19
N ASP A 332 3.60 -1.85 -21.36
CA ASP A 332 4.97 -1.46 -21.68
C ASP A 332 5.16 0.08 -21.69
N PRO A 333 6.40 0.58 -21.54
CA PRO A 333 6.68 2.02 -21.48
C PRO A 333 6.22 2.80 -22.72
N THR A 334 6.09 2.16 -23.88
CA THR A 334 5.56 2.81 -25.08
C THR A 334 4.04 2.93 -25.07
N GLY A 335 3.35 2.08 -24.31
CA GLY A 335 1.90 1.96 -24.25
C GLY A 335 1.29 1.19 -25.42
N GLU A 336 2.09 0.61 -26.30
CA GLU A 336 1.62 -0.16 -27.45
C GLU A 336 1.35 -1.62 -27.07
N TYR A 337 2.05 -2.18 -26.09
CA TYR A 337 1.98 -3.59 -25.75
C TYR A 337 1.33 -3.83 -24.38
N ILE A 338 0.35 -4.73 -24.36
CA ILE A 338 -0.33 -5.20 -23.14
C ILE A 338 0.11 -6.64 -22.89
N VAL A 339 0.81 -6.87 -21.79
CA VAL A 339 1.36 -8.19 -21.42
C VAL A 339 0.46 -8.86 -20.41
N GLY A 340 -0.14 -10.00 -20.79
CA GLY A 340 -0.87 -10.85 -19.86
C GLY A 340 0.06 -11.89 -19.25
N SER A 341 0.04 -12.07 -17.93
CA SER A 341 0.81 -13.13 -17.27
C SER A 341 -0.08 -14.34 -17.00
N GLY A 342 0.12 -15.41 -17.78
CA GLY A 342 -0.86 -16.48 -17.91
C GLY A 342 -1.04 -17.43 -16.72
N LYS A 343 -0.35 -17.23 -15.58
CA LYS A 343 -0.43 -18.01 -14.33
C LYS A 343 -0.46 -19.53 -14.50
N LEU A 344 -1.65 -20.09 -14.77
CA LEU A 344 -1.86 -21.52 -14.97
C LEU A 344 -1.40 -21.99 -16.36
N ALA A 345 -1.32 -21.07 -17.32
CA ALA A 345 -0.72 -21.29 -18.62
C ALA A 345 0.78 -20.98 -18.59
N ALA A 346 1.60 -21.91 -19.10
CA ALA A 346 3.04 -21.70 -19.30
C ALA A 346 3.33 -20.85 -20.55
N LEU A 347 2.65 -19.71 -20.69
CA LEU A 347 2.76 -18.80 -21.82
C LEU A 347 2.52 -17.35 -21.38
N ILE A 348 3.09 -16.40 -22.12
CA ILE A 348 2.89 -14.96 -21.93
C ILE A 348 2.32 -14.40 -23.24
N PRO A 349 1.00 -14.12 -23.32
CA PRO A 349 0.44 -13.37 -24.44
C PRO A 349 0.85 -11.90 -24.38
N VAL A 350 1.26 -11.36 -25.53
CA VAL A 350 1.47 -9.93 -25.74
C VAL A 350 0.43 -9.47 -26.74
N PHE A 351 -0.42 -8.53 -26.33
CA PHE A 351 -1.41 -7.89 -27.19
C PHE A 351 -0.88 -6.53 -27.69
N SER A 352 -1.31 -6.11 -28.86
CA SER A 352 -0.99 -4.80 -29.44
C SER A 352 -2.22 -3.89 -29.33
N PHE A 353 -2.02 -2.69 -28.80
CA PHE A 353 -3.06 -1.69 -28.67
C PHE A 353 -3.54 -1.20 -30.05
N SER A 354 -2.62 -0.97 -30.98
CA SER A 354 -2.98 -0.61 -32.36
C SER A 354 -3.84 -1.69 -33.05
N LYS A 355 -3.50 -2.97 -32.82
CA LYS A 355 -4.30 -4.11 -33.28
C LYS A 355 -5.66 -4.17 -32.60
N LEU A 356 -5.72 -3.98 -31.28
CA LEU A 356 -6.97 -3.90 -30.52
C LEU A 356 -7.92 -2.82 -31.07
N GLN A 357 -7.41 -1.60 -31.30
CA GLN A 357 -8.19 -0.51 -31.89
C GLN A 357 -8.72 -0.89 -33.28
N THR A 358 -7.87 -1.48 -34.12
CA THR A 358 -8.26 -1.94 -35.47
C THR A 358 -9.35 -3.02 -35.39
N ALA A 359 -9.24 -3.94 -34.44
CA ALA A 359 -10.22 -5.01 -34.22
C ALA A 359 -11.57 -4.45 -33.76
N ILE A 360 -11.56 -3.46 -32.85
CA ILE A 360 -12.75 -2.75 -32.38
C ILE A 360 -13.44 -2.01 -33.53
N GLN A 361 -12.69 -1.19 -34.28
CA GLN A 361 -13.22 -0.41 -35.42
C GLN A 361 -13.84 -1.31 -36.49
N ASN A 362 -13.20 -2.44 -36.79
CA ASN A 362 -13.67 -3.42 -37.78
C ASN A 362 -14.66 -4.45 -37.20
N LYS A 363 -15.09 -4.29 -35.94
CA LYS A 363 -16.03 -5.17 -35.24
C LYS A 363 -15.63 -6.65 -35.29
N LYS A 364 -14.34 -6.94 -35.14
CA LYS A 364 -13.75 -8.29 -35.14
C LYS A 364 -13.99 -8.98 -33.80
N PHE A 365 -15.24 -9.30 -33.51
CA PHE A 365 -15.67 -9.93 -32.27
C PHE A 365 -15.95 -11.42 -32.46
N GLU A 366 -15.75 -12.21 -31.41
CA GLU A 366 -16.10 -13.64 -31.33
C GLU A 366 -17.36 -13.91 -30.50
N GLY A 367 -17.93 -12.86 -29.88
CA GLY A 367 -19.17 -12.95 -29.12
C GLY A 367 -19.37 -11.73 -28.24
N VAL A 368 -20.28 -11.89 -27.27
CA VAL A 368 -20.52 -10.93 -26.20
C VAL A 368 -20.51 -11.66 -24.86
N TYR A 369 -19.93 -11.03 -23.84
CA TYR A 369 -19.96 -11.50 -22.47
C TYR A 369 -20.75 -10.49 -21.64
N TYR A 370 -21.97 -10.84 -21.23
CA TYR A 370 -22.88 -9.95 -20.49
C TYR A 370 -23.12 -8.59 -21.17
N GLY A 371 -23.20 -8.59 -22.51
CA GLY A 371 -23.39 -7.38 -23.32
C GLY A 371 -22.10 -6.65 -23.68
N ILE A 372 -20.95 -7.09 -23.17
CA ILE A 372 -19.64 -6.51 -23.48
C ILE A 372 -19.03 -7.28 -24.67
N PRO A 373 -18.61 -6.61 -25.76
CA PRO A 373 -18.00 -7.29 -26.91
C PRO A 373 -16.70 -8.01 -26.55
N VAL A 374 -16.55 -9.24 -27.06
CA VAL A 374 -15.32 -10.04 -26.91
C VAL A 374 -14.55 -9.99 -28.22
N VAL A 375 -13.35 -9.41 -28.19
CA VAL A 375 -12.46 -9.29 -29.34
C VAL A 375 -11.88 -10.66 -29.68
N LYS A 376 -11.77 -10.99 -30.98
CA LYS A 376 -11.08 -12.21 -31.41
C LYS A 376 -9.63 -12.17 -30.97
N TYR A 377 -9.17 -13.24 -30.31
CA TYR A 377 -7.82 -13.31 -29.73
C TYR A 377 -6.71 -12.91 -30.71
N GLU A 378 -6.71 -13.49 -31.92
CA GLU A 378 -5.66 -13.30 -32.93
C GLU A 378 -5.66 -11.87 -33.52
N GLU A 379 -6.80 -11.19 -33.45
CA GLU A 379 -6.97 -9.83 -33.97
C GLU A 379 -6.38 -8.79 -33.03
N ALA A 380 -6.24 -9.08 -31.73
CA ALA A 380 -5.53 -8.22 -30.76
C ALA A 380 -4.09 -8.71 -30.47
N LEU A 381 -3.80 -9.99 -30.68
CA LEU A 381 -2.52 -10.60 -30.33
C LEU A 381 -1.35 -10.05 -31.16
N TYR A 382 -0.31 -9.52 -30.51
CA TYR A 382 0.97 -9.26 -31.15
C TYR A 382 1.76 -10.57 -31.32
N GLY A 383 1.83 -11.36 -30.26
CA GLY A 383 2.34 -12.72 -30.28
C GLY A 383 2.43 -13.31 -28.88
N GLU A 384 3.11 -14.45 -28.74
CA GLU A 384 3.28 -15.13 -27.46
C GLU A 384 4.73 -15.50 -27.23
N VAL A 385 5.25 -15.25 -26.03
CA VAL A 385 6.58 -15.73 -25.64
C VAL A 385 6.51 -17.25 -25.45
N LYS A 386 7.29 -17.99 -26.24
CA LYS A 386 7.25 -19.46 -26.23
C LYS A 386 8.19 -20.04 -25.17
N LYS A 387 7.68 -21.01 -24.41
CA LYS A 387 8.39 -21.73 -23.32
C LYS A 387 9.04 -20.78 -22.29
N PRO A 388 8.30 -19.79 -21.74
CA PRO A 388 8.91 -18.77 -20.92
C PRO A 388 9.19 -19.26 -19.48
N GLY A 389 8.52 -20.30 -18.99
CA GLY A 389 8.74 -20.88 -17.65
C GLY A 389 7.42 -21.40 -17.08
N LEU A 390 7.39 -21.74 -15.77
CA LEU A 390 6.18 -22.22 -15.09
C LEU A 390 5.66 -21.21 -14.07
N GLY A 391 4.39 -20.84 -14.17
CA GLY A 391 3.73 -19.90 -13.27
C GLY A 391 4.10 -18.44 -13.50
N PRO A 392 3.98 -17.88 -14.73
CA PRO A 392 4.23 -16.45 -14.95
C PRO A 392 3.22 -15.61 -14.17
N LEU A 393 3.69 -14.67 -13.34
CA LEU A 393 2.83 -13.84 -12.49
C LEU A 393 2.85 -12.36 -12.85
N HIS A 394 4.01 -11.72 -12.95
CA HIS A 394 4.13 -10.27 -13.09
C HIS A 394 5.27 -9.89 -14.03
N THR A 395 5.08 -8.84 -14.83
CA THR A 395 6.09 -8.34 -15.78
C THR A 395 6.45 -6.89 -15.52
N GLU A 396 7.75 -6.60 -15.48
CA GLU A 396 8.32 -5.25 -15.39
C GLU A 396 9.17 -4.94 -16.63
N PHE A 397 9.48 -3.67 -16.89
CA PHE A 397 10.12 -3.23 -18.13
C PHE A 397 11.38 -2.38 -17.90
N ASP A 398 12.38 -2.52 -18.77
CA ASP A 398 13.52 -1.58 -18.86
C ASP A 398 13.32 -0.53 -19.96
N ALA A 399 14.27 0.40 -20.05
CA ALA A 399 14.28 1.45 -21.07
C ALA A 399 14.76 0.95 -22.45
N GLU A 400 15.27 -0.28 -22.55
CA GLU A 400 15.82 -0.86 -23.78
C GLU A 400 14.84 -1.77 -24.53
N GLY A 401 13.58 -1.84 -24.10
CA GLY A 401 12.53 -2.64 -24.74
C GLY A 401 12.57 -4.12 -24.35
N ASN A 402 13.20 -4.45 -23.22
CA ASN A 402 13.08 -5.76 -22.61
C ASN A 402 12.06 -5.75 -21.48
N ALA A 403 11.50 -6.93 -21.27
CA ALA A 403 10.57 -7.24 -20.21
C ALA A 403 11.19 -8.32 -19.31
N TYR A 404 10.81 -8.27 -18.03
CA TYR A 404 11.27 -9.17 -16.99
C TYR A 404 10.04 -9.78 -16.35
N THR A 405 9.86 -11.10 -16.47
CA THR A 405 8.67 -11.77 -15.92
C THR A 405 9.06 -12.71 -14.79
N SER A 406 8.31 -12.67 -13.69
CA SER A 406 8.46 -13.59 -12.55
C SER A 406 7.79 -14.93 -12.82
N PHE A 407 8.43 -16.01 -12.37
CA PHE A 407 7.91 -17.36 -12.47
C PHE A 407 7.86 -18.03 -11.09
N PHE A 408 6.66 -18.15 -10.54
CA PHE A 408 6.44 -18.60 -9.17
C PHE A 408 6.84 -20.05 -8.93
N ILE A 409 6.53 -20.94 -9.89
CA ILE A 409 6.74 -22.39 -9.75
C ILE A 409 8.19 -22.74 -10.04
N SER A 410 8.75 -22.22 -11.13
CA SER A 410 10.17 -22.45 -11.46
C SER A 410 11.14 -21.60 -10.63
N SER A 411 10.64 -20.62 -9.87
CA SER A 411 11.41 -19.76 -8.96
C SER A 411 12.55 -19.04 -9.69
N GLU A 412 12.19 -18.26 -10.70
CA GLU A 412 13.14 -17.53 -11.53
C GLU A 412 12.54 -16.21 -12.05
N VAL A 413 13.41 -15.30 -12.49
CA VAL A 413 13.07 -14.16 -13.34
C VAL A 413 13.62 -14.42 -14.73
N VAL A 414 12.82 -14.13 -15.75
CA VAL A 414 13.18 -14.32 -17.15
C VAL A 414 13.19 -12.96 -17.85
N LYS A 415 14.34 -12.58 -18.40
CA LYS A 415 14.51 -11.41 -19.27
C LYS A 415 14.18 -11.83 -20.71
N TRP A 416 13.32 -11.07 -21.39
CA TRP A 416 12.94 -11.32 -22.78
C TRP A 416 12.71 -10.00 -23.54
N ASN A 417 12.85 -10.02 -24.85
CA ASN A 417 12.64 -8.83 -25.69
C ASN A 417 11.18 -8.74 -26.15
N ILE A 418 10.55 -7.58 -26.00
CA ILE A 418 9.13 -7.39 -26.33
C ILE A 418 8.88 -7.52 -27.84
N LYS A 419 9.72 -6.88 -28.65
CA LYS A 419 9.57 -6.86 -30.11
C LYS A 419 9.81 -8.23 -30.73
N ASP A 420 10.84 -8.93 -30.27
CA ASP A 420 11.21 -10.22 -30.84
C ASP A 420 10.49 -11.41 -30.19
N LEU A 421 9.87 -11.20 -29.02
CA LEU A 421 9.22 -12.24 -28.19
C LEU A 421 10.17 -13.38 -27.80
N LYS A 422 11.46 -13.06 -27.63
CA LYS A 422 12.54 -14.02 -27.36
C LYS A 422 13.09 -13.86 -25.96
N VAL A 423 13.27 -14.98 -25.28
CA VAL A 423 14.02 -15.05 -24.02
C VAL A 423 15.49 -14.71 -24.27
N ILE A 424 16.03 -13.80 -23.48
CA ILE A 424 17.42 -13.32 -23.52
C ILE A 424 18.23 -14.00 -22.40
N ASP A 425 17.72 -13.96 -21.17
CA ASP A 425 18.43 -14.47 -20.00
C ASP A 425 17.44 -14.96 -18.92
N ARG A 426 17.95 -15.73 -17.97
CA ARG A 426 17.19 -16.26 -16.83
C ARG A 426 18.05 -16.24 -15.58
N SER A 427 17.45 -15.89 -14.46
CA SER A 427 18.12 -15.92 -13.17
C SER A 427 17.25 -16.56 -12.10
N PRO A 428 17.78 -17.50 -11.30
CA PRO A 428 17.02 -18.08 -10.20
C PRO A 428 16.71 -17.01 -9.14
N THR A 429 15.53 -17.13 -8.54
CA THR A 429 15.12 -16.42 -7.32
C THR A 429 14.93 -17.42 -6.18
N PHE A 430 14.99 -16.94 -4.94
CA PHE A 430 15.00 -17.82 -3.78
C PHE A 430 14.05 -17.33 -2.68
N TYR A 431 12.80 -17.81 -2.63
CA TYR A 431 12.11 -18.64 -3.63
C TYR A 431 10.69 -18.17 -3.88
N SER A 432 10.11 -18.65 -4.98
CA SER A 432 8.72 -18.41 -5.36
C SER A 432 8.42 -16.93 -5.43
N VAL A 433 9.08 -16.28 -6.38
CA VAL A 433 8.91 -14.87 -6.67
C VAL A 433 7.46 -14.57 -7.05
N GLY A 434 6.88 -13.57 -6.39
CA GLY A 434 5.58 -13.00 -6.72
C GLY A 434 5.75 -11.88 -7.73
N HIS A 435 5.71 -10.63 -7.25
CA HIS A 435 5.92 -9.47 -8.10
C HIS A 435 7.39 -9.08 -8.21
N LEU A 436 7.65 -8.25 -9.21
CA LEU A 436 8.93 -7.62 -9.52
C LEU A 436 8.78 -6.12 -9.39
N MET A 437 9.88 -5.40 -9.24
CA MET A 437 9.90 -3.95 -9.40
C MET A 437 11.18 -3.57 -10.14
N VAL A 438 11.04 -2.90 -11.28
CA VAL A 438 12.11 -2.09 -11.87
C VAL A 438 11.80 -0.65 -11.49
N PRO A 439 12.76 0.17 -11.00
CA PRO A 439 12.44 1.54 -10.66
C PRO A 439 11.86 2.29 -11.86
N GLY A 440 10.59 2.72 -11.74
CA GLY A 440 9.82 3.32 -12.82
C GLY A 440 9.49 2.39 -14.00
N GLY A 441 9.52 1.07 -13.83
CA GLY A 441 9.26 0.09 -14.90
C GLY A 441 7.85 0.18 -15.47
N ASP A 442 6.91 0.63 -14.67
CA ASP A 442 5.52 0.97 -14.99
C ASP A 442 5.33 2.41 -15.51
N THR A 443 6.41 3.13 -15.81
CA THR A 443 6.38 4.50 -16.38
C THR A 443 6.76 4.49 -17.86
N ARG A 444 6.64 5.64 -18.54
CA ARG A 444 7.16 5.83 -19.89
C ARG A 444 8.69 5.85 -19.98
N LYS A 445 9.37 6.08 -18.85
CA LYS A 445 10.83 6.18 -18.78
C LYS A 445 11.37 5.44 -17.54
N PRO A 446 11.47 4.11 -17.62
CA PRO A 446 12.10 3.32 -16.56
C PRO A 446 13.54 3.76 -16.26
N TYR A 447 13.94 3.69 -14.99
CA TYR A 447 15.31 3.91 -14.54
C TYR A 447 16.06 2.57 -14.54
N GLY A 448 16.16 1.94 -15.73
CA GLY A 448 16.58 0.56 -15.99
C GLY A 448 17.98 0.14 -15.50
N LYS A 449 18.17 0.14 -14.17
CA LYS A 449 19.44 -0.15 -13.49
C LYS A 449 19.33 -1.38 -12.59
N TYR A 450 18.21 -1.46 -11.89
CA TYR A 450 17.93 -2.50 -10.93
C TYR A 450 16.60 -3.18 -11.21
N LEU A 451 16.50 -4.43 -10.78
CA LEU A 451 15.26 -5.17 -10.63
C LEU A 451 15.22 -5.76 -9.22
N VAL A 452 14.10 -5.64 -8.52
CA VAL A 452 13.88 -6.29 -7.23
C VAL A 452 12.84 -7.39 -7.41
N ALA A 453 13.17 -8.60 -6.99
CA ALA A 453 12.25 -9.74 -6.92
C ALA A 453 11.74 -9.92 -5.48
N TYR A 454 10.42 -9.87 -5.28
CA TYR A 454 9.79 -10.07 -3.97
C TYR A 454 9.36 -11.53 -3.80
N ASN A 455 10.12 -12.28 -3.01
CA ASN A 455 9.98 -13.72 -2.82
C ASN A 455 9.03 -14.06 -1.67
N LYS A 456 8.17 -15.06 -1.88
CA LYS A 456 7.14 -15.47 -0.92
C LYS A 456 7.61 -16.54 0.06
N ILE A 457 8.65 -17.28 -0.30
CA ILE A 457 9.15 -18.41 0.50
C ILE A 457 10.65 -18.22 0.78
N THR A 458 10.99 -17.99 2.05
CA THR A 458 12.36 -17.65 2.46
C THR A 458 13.23 -18.87 2.78
N LYS A 459 12.74 -19.86 3.53
CA LYS A 459 13.54 -21.06 3.89
C LYS A 459 14.93 -20.71 4.47
N ASP A 460 15.98 -20.97 3.71
CA ASP A 460 17.39 -20.99 4.11
C ASP A 460 18.16 -19.73 3.75
N ARG A 461 17.48 -18.63 3.36
CA ARG A 461 18.14 -17.37 2.99
C ARG A 461 18.76 -16.62 4.16
N PHE A 462 18.15 -16.72 5.34
CA PHE A 462 18.55 -15.97 6.54
C PHE A 462 18.73 -16.91 7.73
N LEU A 463 19.27 -16.35 8.83
CA LEU A 463 19.30 -17.08 10.10
C LEU A 463 17.86 -17.48 10.51
N PRO A 464 17.65 -18.71 10.98
CA PRO A 464 16.32 -19.19 11.33
C PRO A 464 15.77 -18.44 12.54
N THR A 465 14.53 -17.94 12.45
CA THR A 465 13.82 -17.19 13.49
C THR A 465 12.63 -17.95 14.09
N GLY A 466 12.54 -19.26 13.85
CA GLY A 466 11.40 -20.09 14.23
C GLY A 466 10.49 -20.41 13.03
N PRO A 467 9.24 -20.83 13.28
CA PRO A 467 8.28 -21.18 12.23
C PRO A 467 7.86 -20.00 11.35
N GLU A 468 7.92 -18.79 11.89
CA GLU A 468 7.66 -17.55 11.17
C GLU A 468 8.98 -16.95 10.68
N LEU A 469 9.04 -16.68 9.38
CA LEU A 469 10.20 -16.11 8.70
C LEU A 469 9.82 -14.79 8.05
N ALA A 470 10.75 -13.84 8.07
CA ALA A 470 10.68 -12.66 7.20
C ALA A 470 10.70 -13.10 5.72
N GLN A 471 9.95 -12.40 4.86
CA GLN A 471 10.07 -12.57 3.41
C GLN A 471 11.42 -12.02 2.90
N SER A 472 11.76 -12.33 1.65
CA SER A 472 13.03 -11.92 1.04
C SER A 472 12.78 -11.05 -0.19
N ALA A 473 13.52 -9.95 -0.28
CA ALA A 473 13.67 -9.17 -1.49
C ALA A 473 15.07 -9.38 -2.06
N GLN A 474 15.15 -9.61 -3.37
CA GLN A 474 16.41 -9.86 -4.08
C GLN A 474 16.65 -8.80 -5.15
N LEU A 475 17.74 -8.04 -4.98
CA LEU A 475 18.15 -6.98 -5.90
C LEU A 475 19.07 -7.55 -6.98
N TYR A 476 18.71 -7.37 -8.24
CA TYR A 476 19.49 -7.71 -9.42
C TYR A 476 19.93 -6.44 -10.14
N SER A 477 21.15 -6.43 -10.67
CA SER A 477 21.56 -5.46 -11.69
C SER A 477 21.03 -5.90 -13.06
N ILE A 478 20.51 -4.93 -13.82
CA ILE A 478 20.02 -5.12 -15.19
C ILE A 478 20.76 -4.27 -16.24
N GLU A 479 21.82 -3.54 -15.85
CA GLU A 479 22.62 -2.63 -16.72
C GLU A 479 23.43 -3.36 -17.82
N GLY A 480 23.20 -4.64 -18.07
CA GLY A 480 23.89 -5.40 -19.11
C GLY A 480 23.08 -6.59 -19.60
N ASP A 481 23.74 -7.44 -20.38
CA ASP A 481 23.08 -8.55 -21.07
C ASP A 481 22.52 -9.62 -20.12
N LYS A 482 23.09 -9.73 -18.91
CA LYS A 482 22.73 -10.76 -17.93
C LYS A 482 22.25 -10.16 -16.62
N LEU A 483 21.25 -10.80 -16.03
CA LEU A 483 20.77 -10.56 -14.68
C LEU A 483 21.85 -10.97 -13.67
N LYS A 484 22.26 -10.05 -12.79
CA LYS A 484 23.25 -10.32 -11.74
C LYS A 484 22.67 -10.05 -10.36
N LEU A 485 22.50 -11.08 -9.55
CA LEU A 485 22.08 -10.94 -8.15
C LEU A 485 23.14 -10.17 -7.36
N LEU A 486 22.73 -9.06 -6.74
CA LEU A 486 23.60 -8.17 -5.98
C LEU A 486 23.41 -8.28 -4.48
N LEU A 487 22.15 -8.35 -4.03
CA LEU A 487 21.79 -8.32 -2.61
C LEU A 487 20.52 -9.14 -2.37
N ASP A 488 20.46 -9.76 -1.20
CA ASP A 488 19.29 -10.42 -0.63
C ASP A 488 19.06 -9.79 0.75
N PHE A 489 17.86 -9.24 1.00
CA PHE A 489 17.54 -8.55 2.25
C PHE A 489 16.13 -8.89 2.75
N PRO A 490 15.91 -8.97 4.08
CA PRO A 490 14.64 -9.35 4.65
C PRO A 490 13.60 -8.23 4.56
N THR A 491 12.33 -8.62 4.41
CA THR A 491 11.17 -7.74 4.43
C THR A 491 10.10 -8.19 5.43
N PHE A 492 9.23 -7.27 5.83
CA PHE A 492 8.19 -7.51 6.83
C PHE A 492 6.80 -7.58 6.20
N GLY A 493 5.95 -8.44 6.76
CA GLY A 493 4.50 -8.43 6.49
C GLY A 493 4.07 -9.05 5.17
N GLU A 494 4.93 -9.84 4.50
CA GLU A 494 4.72 -10.35 3.14
C GLU A 494 4.40 -9.24 2.11
N PRO A 495 5.39 -8.42 1.71
CA PRO A 495 5.18 -7.43 0.66
C PRO A 495 4.64 -8.06 -0.63
N HIS A 496 3.59 -7.47 -1.19
CA HIS A 496 3.03 -7.90 -2.47
C HIS A 496 3.70 -7.19 -3.65
N TYR A 497 3.76 -5.86 -3.61
CA TYR A 497 4.35 -5.03 -4.66
C TYR A 497 5.17 -3.87 -4.09
N ALA A 498 5.87 -3.14 -4.96
CA ALA A 498 6.66 -1.99 -4.59
C ALA A 498 6.81 -1.02 -5.76
N GLN A 499 7.11 0.23 -5.42
CA GLN A 499 7.37 1.31 -6.36
C GLN A 499 8.64 2.03 -5.96
N ALA A 500 9.47 2.40 -6.94
CA ALA A 500 10.72 3.10 -6.67
C ALA A 500 10.98 4.25 -7.64
N LEU A 501 11.63 5.30 -7.12
CA LEU A 501 12.04 6.47 -7.88
C LEU A 501 13.36 7.05 -7.35
N PRO A 502 14.10 7.79 -8.20
CA PRO A 502 15.34 8.43 -7.79
C PRO A 502 15.15 9.31 -6.56
N ALA A 503 16.02 9.16 -5.56
CA ALA A 503 15.94 9.87 -4.29
C ALA A 503 15.89 11.40 -4.45
N GLN A 504 16.52 11.93 -5.51
CA GLN A 504 16.53 13.36 -5.84
C GLN A 504 15.14 13.94 -6.13
N LYS A 505 14.13 13.12 -6.47
CA LYS A 505 12.76 13.60 -6.70
C LYS A 505 12.05 14.02 -5.40
N ILE A 506 12.52 13.52 -4.26
CA ILE A 506 11.89 13.69 -2.94
C ILE A 506 12.82 14.37 -1.94
N LYS A 507 14.07 13.92 -1.81
CA LYS A 507 14.95 14.25 -0.68
C LYS A 507 15.08 15.76 -0.40
N ASP A 508 15.12 16.57 -1.45
CA ASP A 508 15.34 18.03 -1.34
C ASP A 508 14.04 18.78 -1.01
N LYS A 509 12.89 18.10 -1.05
CA LYS A 509 11.56 18.59 -0.67
C LYS A 509 11.10 18.05 0.68
N SER A 510 11.87 17.16 1.30
CA SER A 510 11.48 16.52 2.56
C SER A 510 11.36 17.56 3.66
N THR A 511 10.20 17.58 4.32
CA THR A 511 9.96 18.42 5.50
C THR A 511 10.86 17.97 6.64
N LYS A 512 11.57 18.92 7.26
CA LYS A 512 12.49 18.66 8.38
C LYS A 512 11.88 18.94 9.74
N PHE A 513 11.10 20.02 9.81
CA PHE A 513 10.31 20.44 10.95
C PHE A 513 9.16 21.31 10.44
N TYR A 514 8.16 21.55 11.29
CA TYR A 514 7.04 22.41 10.97
C TYR A 514 7.26 23.79 11.56
N ASP A 515 7.02 24.83 10.77
CA ASP A 515 7.01 26.21 11.27
C ASP A 515 5.88 26.34 12.28
N ILE A 516 6.23 26.47 13.56
CA ILE A 516 5.26 26.52 14.65
C ILE A 516 4.31 27.72 14.52
N MET A 517 4.73 28.79 13.85
CA MET A 517 3.88 29.95 13.60
C MET A 517 2.75 29.67 12.59
N GLN A 518 2.86 28.58 11.84
CA GLN A 518 1.83 28.11 10.91
C GLN A 518 0.95 27.01 11.49
N ASN A 519 1.25 26.54 12.70
CA ASN A 519 0.44 25.54 13.39
C ASN A 519 -0.87 26.17 13.87
N LYS A 520 -1.99 25.62 13.38
CA LYS A 520 -3.37 26.05 13.65
C LYS A 520 -4.14 25.02 14.49
N HIS A 521 -3.43 24.09 15.14
CA HIS A 521 -4.06 23.11 16.01
C HIS A 521 -4.84 23.83 17.12
N PRO A 522 -6.10 23.45 17.39
CA PRO A 522 -6.97 24.19 18.33
C PRO A 522 -6.45 24.22 19.77
N PHE A 523 -5.56 23.28 20.11
CA PHE A 523 -4.98 23.16 21.45
C PHE A 523 -3.49 23.56 21.53
N ILE A 524 -2.97 24.23 20.50
CA ILE A 524 -1.57 24.68 20.48
C ILE A 524 -1.22 25.56 21.69
N SER A 525 -0.02 25.35 22.24
CA SER A 525 0.55 26.17 23.31
C SER A 525 1.84 26.83 22.84
N LEU A 526 1.77 28.10 22.41
CA LEU A 526 2.93 28.85 21.91
C LEU A 526 3.80 29.38 23.05
N GLY A 527 4.69 28.53 23.57
CA GLY A 527 5.60 28.85 24.66
C GLY A 527 5.04 28.53 26.06
N GLU A 528 5.94 28.29 27.01
CA GLU A 528 5.62 27.75 28.34
C GLU A 528 4.61 28.60 29.13
N LYS A 529 4.62 29.92 28.95
CA LYS A 529 3.64 30.83 29.60
C LYS A 529 2.18 30.55 29.23
N ASN A 530 1.95 29.84 28.12
CA ASN A 530 0.62 29.49 27.64
C ASN A 530 0.18 28.09 28.09
N ALA A 531 1.07 27.34 28.76
CA ALA A 531 0.73 26.07 29.37
C ALA A 531 -0.28 26.27 30.51
N LYS A 532 -1.29 25.41 30.58
CA LYS A 532 -2.41 25.55 31.53
C LYS A 532 -3.17 24.24 31.69
N VAL A 533 -3.91 24.12 32.79
CA VAL A 533 -4.87 23.02 32.98
C VAL A 533 -6.27 23.62 33.16
N VAL A 534 -7.21 23.15 32.36
CA VAL A 534 -8.60 23.62 32.34
C VAL A 534 -9.53 22.46 32.64
N ARG A 535 -10.44 22.64 33.60
CA ARG A 535 -11.48 21.65 33.92
C ARG A 535 -12.85 22.13 33.47
N GLN A 536 -13.60 21.25 32.82
CA GLN A 536 -15.01 21.44 32.44
C GLN A 536 -15.79 20.18 32.82
N GLY A 537 -16.40 20.18 34.02
CA GLY A 537 -17.03 18.97 34.56
C GLY A 537 -15.99 17.87 34.81
N ASN A 538 -16.20 16.69 34.21
CA ASN A 538 -15.28 15.55 34.24
C ASN A 538 -14.22 15.58 33.13
N ARG A 539 -14.25 16.55 32.21
CA ARG A 539 -13.20 16.75 31.20
C ARG A 539 -12.10 17.65 31.76
N VAL A 540 -10.85 17.25 31.58
CA VAL A 540 -9.65 18.01 31.96
C VAL A 540 -8.72 18.14 30.76
N ASP A 541 -8.54 19.35 30.25
CA ASP A 541 -7.64 19.65 29.14
C ASP A 541 -6.32 20.23 29.71
N ILE A 542 -5.23 19.53 29.48
CA ILE A 542 -3.87 19.89 29.88
C ILE A 542 -3.13 20.37 28.64
N TYR A 543 -2.89 21.67 28.58
CA TYR A 543 -2.11 22.34 27.56
C TYR A 543 -0.65 22.32 28.01
N MET A 544 0.14 21.44 27.40
CA MET A 544 1.52 21.15 27.77
C MET A 544 2.46 21.59 26.64
N THR A 545 3.61 22.11 27.00
CA THR A 545 4.70 22.38 26.05
C THR A 545 5.86 21.42 26.31
N ALA A 546 6.51 20.99 25.23
CA ALA A 546 7.75 20.23 25.26
C ALA A 546 8.85 21.04 24.57
N ILE A 547 9.96 21.21 25.28
CA ILE A 547 11.23 21.74 24.77
C ILE A 547 12.33 20.92 25.43
N ARG A 548 13.48 20.71 24.77
CA ARG A 548 14.53 19.82 25.26
C ARG A 548 14.77 19.93 26.77
N SER A 549 14.63 18.79 27.44
CA SER A 549 14.83 18.57 28.88
C SER A 549 13.68 19.01 29.81
N HIS A 550 12.58 19.57 29.28
CA HIS A 550 11.50 20.13 30.09
C HIS A 550 10.10 19.89 29.49
N LEU A 551 9.17 19.39 30.31
CA LEU A 551 7.73 19.41 30.06
C LEU A 551 7.10 20.46 30.98
N THR A 552 6.24 21.32 30.44
CA THR A 552 5.57 22.36 31.24
C THR A 552 4.05 22.29 31.02
N PRO A 553 3.23 22.10 32.07
CA PRO A 553 3.62 21.85 33.47
C PRO A 553 4.13 20.41 33.72
N ASP A 554 4.99 20.23 34.72
CA ASP A 554 5.51 18.92 35.13
C ASP A 554 4.86 18.37 36.42
N ASN A 555 4.13 19.18 37.18
CA ASN A 555 3.40 18.76 38.36
C ASN A 555 1.93 19.17 38.24
N ILE A 556 1.01 18.21 38.30
CA ILE A 556 -0.43 18.44 38.14
C ILE A 556 -1.22 17.72 39.25
N GLU A 557 -2.05 18.46 39.99
CA GLU A 557 -2.94 17.96 41.04
C GLU A 557 -4.39 18.41 40.81
N GLY A 558 -5.32 17.77 41.50
CA GLY A 558 -6.75 18.10 41.43
C GLY A 558 -7.47 17.49 40.23
N VAL A 559 -6.94 16.36 39.73
CA VAL A 559 -7.66 15.42 38.87
C VAL A 559 -8.19 14.24 39.68
N PHE A 560 -9.24 13.60 39.21
CA PHE A 560 -10.00 12.59 39.92
C PHE A 560 -10.15 11.31 39.10
N VAL A 561 -10.39 10.19 39.80
CA VAL A 561 -10.78 8.93 39.16
C VAL A 561 -11.99 9.15 38.28
N GLY A 562 -11.94 8.66 37.04
CA GLY A 562 -13.01 8.80 36.05
C GLY A 562 -13.00 10.09 35.24
N ASP A 563 -12.09 11.04 35.52
CA ASP A 563 -11.91 12.21 34.64
C ASP A 563 -11.44 11.79 33.25
N GLU A 564 -11.95 12.45 32.22
CA GLU A 564 -11.41 12.36 30.87
C GLU A 564 -10.30 13.40 30.69
N ILE A 565 -9.05 12.95 30.80
CA ILE A 565 -7.87 13.82 30.79
C ILE A 565 -7.27 13.82 29.38
N TYR A 566 -7.09 15.00 28.82
CA TYR A 566 -6.49 15.22 27.50
C TYR A 566 -5.17 15.97 27.65
N PHE A 567 -4.06 15.31 27.34
CA PHE A 567 -2.74 15.93 27.29
C PHE A 567 -2.47 16.43 25.87
N HIS A 568 -2.64 17.73 25.64
CA HIS A 568 -2.29 18.42 24.40
C HIS A 568 -0.84 18.88 24.50
N VAL A 569 0.08 18.18 23.85
CA VAL A 569 1.52 18.43 23.95
C VAL A 569 2.01 19.12 22.68
N THR A 570 2.47 20.37 22.80
CA THR A 570 3.09 21.12 21.70
C THR A 570 4.61 21.04 21.79
N ASN A 571 5.26 20.52 20.74
CA ASN A 571 6.72 20.54 20.59
C ASN A 571 7.17 21.92 20.10
N LEU A 572 7.88 22.65 20.96
CA LEU A 572 8.36 24.01 20.69
C LEU A 572 9.68 24.07 19.91
N GLU A 573 10.35 22.94 19.67
CA GLU A 573 11.59 22.90 18.92
C GLU A 573 11.38 23.40 17.48
N GLN A 574 12.37 24.12 16.97
CA GLN A 574 12.45 24.61 15.59
C GLN A 574 13.82 24.23 14.98
N ASP A 575 14.25 23.01 15.31
CA ASP A 575 15.47 22.39 14.82
C ASP A 575 15.11 21.00 14.27
N TRP A 576 15.90 20.53 13.30
CA TRP A 576 15.66 19.25 12.64
C TRP A 576 16.08 18.10 13.56
N ASP A 577 15.30 17.01 13.53
CA ASP A 577 15.62 15.75 14.22
C ASP A 577 15.59 15.87 15.76
N VAL A 578 14.65 16.67 16.28
CA VAL A 578 14.40 16.85 17.72
C VAL A 578 12.93 16.56 18.08
N PRO A 579 12.42 15.34 17.82
CA PRO A 579 11.08 14.98 18.26
C PRO A 579 11.00 14.91 19.80
N HIS A 580 9.78 14.95 20.32
CA HIS A 580 9.52 14.69 21.73
C HIS A 580 8.52 13.55 21.86
N GLY A 581 8.77 12.70 22.85
CA GLY A 581 7.86 11.65 23.26
C GLY A 581 6.89 12.12 24.35
N PHE A 582 5.76 11.44 24.52
CA PHE A 582 4.93 11.59 25.72
C PHE A 582 4.20 10.29 26.06
N ALA A 583 4.46 9.76 27.26
CA ALA A 583 3.72 8.65 27.84
C ALA A 583 3.39 8.90 29.31
N ILE A 584 2.26 8.37 29.78
CA ILE A 584 1.86 8.40 31.19
C ILE A 584 1.61 6.98 31.70
N LYS A 585 2.05 6.73 32.93
CA LYS A 585 1.96 5.42 33.59
C LYS A 585 0.58 4.79 33.43
N ASN A 586 0.54 3.54 32.98
CA ASN A 586 -0.65 2.71 32.82
C ASN A 586 -1.70 3.22 31.82
N ASN A 587 -1.39 4.19 30.95
CA ASN A 587 -2.31 4.50 29.86
C ASN A 587 -2.46 3.28 28.94
N PRO A 588 -3.68 2.83 28.60
CA PRO A 588 -3.88 1.77 27.61
C PRO A 588 -3.59 2.21 26.15
N ASN A 589 -3.49 3.51 25.88
CA ASN A 589 -3.06 4.03 24.58
C ASN A 589 -1.53 4.03 24.45
N ALA A 590 -1.03 3.97 23.21
CA ALA A 590 0.40 4.11 22.92
C ALA A 590 0.91 5.53 23.27
N GLU A 591 2.25 5.66 23.29
CA GLU A 591 2.91 6.96 23.41
C GLU A 591 2.56 7.90 22.25
N LEU A 592 2.84 9.20 22.43
CA LEU A 592 2.93 10.15 21.34
C LEU A 592 4.38 10.34 20.93
N LEU A 593 4.65 10.46 19.62
CA LEU A 593 5.89 11.00 19.10
C LEU A 593 5.58 12.27 18.29
N ILE A 594 6.00 13.41 18.81
CA ILE A 594 5.57 14.74 18.37
C ILE A 594 6.74 15.44 17.67
N MET A 595 6.62 15.69 16.37
CA MET A 595 7.71 16.32 15.60
C MET A 595 7.87 17.81 15.97
N PRO A 596 9.05 18.41 15.74
CA PRO A 596 9.26 19.83 15.97
C PRO A 596 8.20 20.72 15.28
N GLY A 597 7.53 21.56 16.07
CA GLY A 597 6.45 22.44 15.63
C GLY A 597 5.04 21.83 15.64
N GLU A 598 4.89 20.56 16.02
CA GLU A 598 3.59 19.89 16.11
C GLU A 598 2.92 20.03 17.48
N THR A 599 1.62 19.76 17.50
CA THR A 599 0.83 19.49 18.70
C THR A 599 0.10 18.17 18.50
N SER A 600 0.12 17.30 19.52
CA SER A 600 -0.64 16.05 19.51
C SER A 600 -1.26 15.79 20.87
N THR A 601 -2.34 15.00 20.88
CA THR A 601 -3.15 14.79 22.07
C THR A 601 -3.24 13.32 22.44
N LEU A 602 -2.95 13.06 23.71
CA LEU A 602 -3.15 11.75 24.34
C LEU A 602 -4.29 11.83 25.35
N LYS A 603 -5.31 10.99 25.14
CA LYS A 603 -6.40 10.79 26.11
C LYS A 603 -5.97 9.77 27.17
N PHE A 604 -6.26 10.09 28.42
CA PHE A 604 -6.06 9.23 29.59
C PHE A 604 -7.29 9.29 30.51
N VAL A 605 -7.75 8.13 30.97
CA VAL A 605 -8.87 8.03 31.93
C VAL A 605 -8.38 7.19 33.11
N PRO A 606 -8.05 7.79 34.27
CA PRO A 606 -7.56 7.04 35.40
C PRO A 606 -8.71 6.26 36.06
N ASP A 607 -8.52 4.95 36.20
CA ASP A 607 -9.47 4.04 36.86
C ASP A 607 -9.24 3.92 38.38
N LYS A 608 -8.12 4.43 38.89
CA LYS A 608 -7.69 4.31 40.28
C LYS A 608 -7.06 5.60 40.79
N GLN A 609 -7.14 5.78 42.10
CA GLN A 609 -6.40 6.84 42.77
C GLN A 609 -4.90 6.52 42.79
N GLY A 610 -4.05 7.54 42.73
CA GLY A 610 -2.61 7.35 42.82
C GLY A 610 -1.79 8.48 42.21
N ILE A 611 -0.48 8.24 42.19
CA ILE A 611 0.48 9.08 41.50
C ILE A 611 0.85 8.41 40.18
N TYR A 612 0.70 9.17 39.10
CA TYR A 612 0.88 8.76 37.72
C TYR A 612 2.00 9.60 37.11
N PRO A 613 3.24 9.10 37.12
CA PRO A 613 4.34 9.74 36.42
C PRO A 613 4.09 9.72 34.90
N PHE A 614 4.53 10.77 34.23
CA PHE A 614 4.63 10.86 32.77
C PHE A 614 6.03 11.32 32.38
N TYR A 615 6.46 11.01 31.15
CA TYR A 615 7.83 11.29 30.72
C TYR A 615 7.95 11.39 29.20
N CYS A 616 9.04 11.98 28.73
CA CYS A 616 9.45 11.95 27.33
C CYS A 616 10.08 10.60 26.99
N THR A 617 9.40 9.83 26.15
CA THR A 617 9.84 8.52 25.65
C THR A 617 11.00 8.62 24.67
N ASP A 618 11.09 9.73 23.91
CA ASP A 618 12.17 9.96 22.96
C ASP A 618 13.47 10.46 23.63
N PHE A 619 14.62 10.06 23.09
CA PHE A 619 15.93 10.55 23.53
C PHE A 619 16.22 11.91 22.91
N CYS A 620 15.54 12.95 23.41
CA CYS A 620 15.59 14.28 22.81
C CYS A 620 16.78 15.16 23.29
N SER A 621 17.40 14.84 24.43
CA SER A 621 18.53 15.59 24.99
C SER A 621 19.39 14.73 25.93
N ALA A 622 20.54 15.25 26.37
CA ALA A 622 21.36 14.60 27.40
C ALA A 622 20.63 14.44 28.75
N LEU A 623 19.56 15.20 28.97
CA LEU A 623 18.71 15.19 30.16
C LEU A 623 17.32 14.61 29.87
N HIS A 624 17.19 13.69 28.90
CA HIS A 624 15.89 13.12 28.54
C HIS A 624 15.25 12.33 29.71
N GLN A 625 16.07 11.74 30.59
CA GLN A 625 15.58 11.02 31.77
C GLN A 625 14.95 11.96 32.81
N GLU A 626 15.45 13.19 32.90
CA GLU A 626 14.93 14.25 33.76
C GLU A 626 13.68 14.92 33.18
N MET A 627 13.38 14.71 31.90
CA MET A 627 12.19 15.24 31.22
C MET A 627 10.94 14.41 31.57
N GLN A 628 10.47 14.58 32.80
CA GLN A 628 9.35 13.86 33.39
C GLN A 628 8.52 14.74 34.32
N GLY A 629 7.34 14.25 34.69
CA GLY A 629 6.44 14.92 35.61
C GLY A 629 5.47 13.96 36.29
N TYR A 630 4.57 14.50 37.11
CA TYR A 630 3.64 13.74 37.94
C TYR A 630 2.22 14.29 37.86
N LEU A 631 1.28 13.37 37.66
CA LEU A 631 -0.15 13.60 37.80
C LEU A 631 -0.66 12.94 39.10
N ARG A 632 -1.24 13.72 40.00
CA ARG A 632 -1.91 13.22 41.21
C ARG A 632 -3.40 13.02 40.95
N VAL A 633 -3.82 11.76 40.89
CA VAL A 633 -5.23 11.36 40.78
C VAL A 633 -5.80 11.07 42.17
N SER A 634 -6.81 11.84 42.56
CA SER A 634 -7.51 11.69 43.83
C SER A 634 -8.85 10.94 43.64
N ALA A 635 -9.46 10.46 44.73
CA ALA A 635 -10.76 9.82 44.65
C ALA A 635 -11.84 10.77 44.09
N GLU A 636 -12.82 10.21 43.39
CA GLU A 636 -14.01 10.95 42.96
C GLU A 636 -14.69 11.61 44.17
N GLY A 637 -15.11 12.87 44.02
CA GLY A 637 -15.73 13.66 45.10
C GLY A 637 -14.78 14.22 46.16
N SER A 638 -13.46 14.01 46.04
CA SER A 638 -12.49 14.66 46.92
C SER A 638 -12.35 16.17 46.64
N ASN A 639 -11.82 16.91 47.60
CA ASN A 639 -11.70 18.37 47.56
C ASN A 639 -10.29 18.87 47.21
N VAL A 640 -9.46 18.03 46.57
CA VAL A 640 -8.10 18.41 46.16
C VAL A 640 -8.22 19.50 45.08
N PRO A 641 -7.66 20.70 45.31
CA PRO A 641 -7.77 21.80 44.35
C PRO A 641 -6.97 21.50 43.09
N LEU A 642 -7.47 21.97 41.94
CA LEU A 642 -6.71 21.98 40.69
C LEU A 642 -5.48 22.89 40.86
N LYS A 643 -4.29 22.30 40.76
CA LYS A 643 -3.00 22.99 40.82
C LYS A 643 -2.08 22.43 39.75
N TYR A 644 -1.32 23.28 39.11
CA TYR A 644 -0.33 22.86 38.11
C TYR A 644 0.81 23.87 38.04
N GLY A 645 1.98 23.44 37.59
CA GLY A 645 3.13 24.33 37.34
C GLY A 645 4.42 23.56 37.09
N THR A 646 5.50 24.32 36.94
CA THR A 646 6.90 23.86 36.95
C THR A 646 7.58 24.53 38.15
N ASN A 647 8.11 23.74 39.08
CA ASN A 647 8.57 24.15 40.43
C ASN A 647 7.46 24.41 41.46
N ALA A 648 7.81 24.28 42.75
CA ALA A 648 6.90 24.30 43.91
C ALA A 648 6.18 25.66 44.18
N THR A 649 6.37 26.68 43.35
CA THR A 649 5.94 28.07 43.65
C THR A 649 4.98 28.72 42.65
N ASP A 650 4.67 28.11 41.50
CA ASP A 650 3.75 28.75 40.55
C ASP A 650 2.30 28.31 40.78
N THR A 651 1.65 28.93 41.76
CA THR A 651 0.19 28.93 41.88
C THR A 651 -0.40 29.94 40.90
N ALA A 652 -0.68 29.54 39.66
CA ALA A 652 -1.48 30.35 38.74
C ALA A 652 -2.98 30.11 38.98
N SER A 653 -3.71 31.23 39.06
CA SER A 653 -5.11 31.38 39.46
C SER A 653 -6.11 30.55 38.65
N VAL A 654 -7.02 29.91 39.37
CA VAL A 654 -8.23 29.23 38.87
C VAL A 654 -9.04 30.16 37.96
N LEU A 655 -9.01 29.95 36.64
CA LEU A 655 -10.02 30.44 35.72
C LEU A 655 -11.15 29.40 35.64
N THR A 656 -12.07 29.42 36.61
CA THR A 656 -13.37 28.76 36.43
C THR A 656 -14.17 29.58 35.43
N ALA A 657 -14.39 29.04 34.23
CA ALA A 657 -15.39 29.59 33.31
C ALA A 657 -16.75 29.55 34.01
N GLN A 658 -17.37 30.72 34.22
CA GLN A 658 -18.71 30.81 34.76
C GLN A 658 -19.74 30.26 33.76
N LYS A 659 -20.76 29.63 34.32
CA LYS A 659 -21.88 28.89 33.71
C LYS A 659 -22.45 29.45 32.41
#